data_AF-A0A3D4EIE6-F1
#
_entry.id   AF-A0A3D4EIE6-F1
#
_cell.length_a   1.000
_cell.length_b   1.000
_cell.length_c   1.000
_cell.angle_alpha   90.00
_cell.angle_beta   90.00
_cell.angle_gamma   90.00
#
_symmetry.space_group_name_H-M   'P 1'
#
loop_
_entity.id
_entity.type
_entity.pdbx_description
1 polymer ?
#
loop_
_entity_poly.entity_id
_entity_poly.type
_entity_poly.pdbx_seq_one_letter_code
_entity_poly.pdbx_strand_id
1 'polypeptide(L)'
;NIENIRDTYGPGSYPFTYTVQPTNPLCTLSQVTVTIIIEEVIDFSNATFELTVPAEEEDIICEDTLPIDAIATITGELEDIPNGDYALTYEVSPAPNTGTETLTITMTDGIGSFPINPDFFTGAGVAEVRVLQIIDPTTQNVCDAQLGDLSDTLTIVALPDVTDTELSVAQPLCFEENGVLTFSDATTTPEIELVDGDYTITYTLSNTTTSQEYTELITVAAGTTTLNLLAENLPTADDYTFSLSSITNTNGCATAVELSTTFTVAPKPDAQTLGVTIADTCEDEIVSVTLTDSSETPNLADGSYEIIYDISGAISVTDQTATVVITDGTGSFDLPQALLANGSSTLTLTSLLNSISSCEAENFTMPTATFNIVATPDATNLVGTVTDSCEDRSATVNLTTDATFIQDGDYVITYTLGGANTLAETTINVTFTAGVAEFELAAETLAEAGTTSLTIEALTTASQSCDATGLPITIDFEVLPVPTLENTTISVDSVCLGEDALISFTNSDLADGSYIITYQVGEGTLAPSENVTFAGGEASITIDSELLINPGSVTVSIISIANPASLCFNDTATTVSFDVNSIPDLMDGDLSASDICLAEDGLVTITSSDLADGEYTIDYELAGANTALAQSATALVNNGVGSFTIPATTLAATGTTSITATLISSASGCTSLPLAVTTSFEVNPLPNATGVTVTATDVCLGEQVIVTLSGASALQNNTYLISYQITGATTSEIISENVDITNGAASIVLDANIFTAGGITTFSLLDIQNETSGCSATNLGAAFTDFSVEDPAMPSLGTNGGVFCINDNPTVTDLEANVSSSFNIITYDAASGGSVVSPTTPLMENTTYYIAAQNTATGCEGSQRLAVTADLSGCDSVFIPDGFSPNGDGINDVFEMQNINIVYPNYTIEIFNRNGAVVFKGDASTGFWNGQANRSRLGGNTLPNGVYFYIINYNDGQTSPKQGKVYLNR
;
A
#
# COMPACT_ATOMS: atom_id res chain seq x y z
N ASN A 1 33.67 97.24 -77.88
CA ASN A 1 34.50 96.16 -78.45
C ASN A 1 35.97 96.47 -78.13
N ILE A 2 36.78 97.07 -79.04
CA ILE A 2 38.07 97.77 -78.78
C ILE A 2 38.24 98.99 -79.75
N GLU A 3 38.95 100.07 -79.36
CA GLU A 3 39.00 101.49 -79.89
C GLU A 3 38.60 102.50 -78.76
N ASN A 4 37.75 103.53 -78.89
CA ASN A 4 36.78 103.94 -77.82
C ASN A 4 35.63 102.91 -77.74
N ILE A 5 35.50 102.27 -78.88
CA ILE A 5 35.52 100.83 -78.97
C ILE A 5 35.93 100.09 -77.65
N ARG A 6 37.02 100.49 -76.95
CA ARG A 6 37.56 100.12 -75.59
C ARG A 6 37.46 101.37 -74.67
N ASP A 7 37.81 101.32 -73.38
CA ASP A 7 37.79 102.48 -72.43
C ASP A 7 36.38 103.00 -72.07
N THR A 8 35.58 103.37 -73.08
CA THR A 8 34.35 102.60 -73.40
C THR A 8 34.06 101.35 -72.52
N TYR A 9 34.95 100.36 -72.60
CA TYR A 9 34.50 98.99 -72.90
C TYR A 9 35.37 97.87 -72.29
N GLY A 10 34.69 96.89 -71.69
CA GLY A 10 35.24 95.59 -71.25
C GLY A 10 34.57 94.36 -71.89
N PRO A 11 34.81 93.13 -71.37
CA PRO A 11 34.35 91.86 -71.94
C PRO A 11 33.03 91.33 -71.32
N GLY A 12 32.63 90.11 -71.68
CA GLY A 12 31.51 89.37 -71.08
C GLY A 12 31.38 87.93 -71.60
N SER A 13 30.68 87.05 -70.87
CA SER A 13 30.46 85.63 -71.22
C SER A 13 29.21 85.05 -70.54
N TYR A 14 28.70 83.90 -71.00
CA TYR A 14 27.47 83.27 -70.48
C TYR A 14 27.58 81.72 -70.45
N PRO A 15 27.17 81.05 -69.34
CA PRO A 15 27.12 79.58 -69.24
C PRO A 15 25.82 78.99 -69.82
N PHE A 16 25.86 77.71 -70.19
CA PHE A 16 24.70 76.94 -70.67
C PHE A 16 24.75 75.50 -70.13
N THR A 17 23.60 74.95 -69.72
CA THR A 17 23.47 73.65 -69.02
C THR A 17 22.21 72.89 -69.49
N TYR A 18 21.96 71.69 -68.92
CA TYR A 18 20.91 70.78 -69.39
C TYR A 18 20.27 69.96 -68.25
N THR A 19 19.10 69.36 -68.52
CA THR A 19 18.28 68.60 -67.56
C THR A 19 17.83 67.26 -68.16
N VAL A 20 17.84 66.19 -67.35
CA VAL A 20 17.38 64.84 -67.72
C VAL A 20 16.12 64.48 -66.92
N GLN A 21 15.16 63.78 -67.54
CA GLN A 21 14.00 63.19 -66.86
C GLN A 21 13.84 61.72 -67.29
N PRO A 22 13.79 60.76 -66.34
CA PRO A 22 13.75 59.32 -66.65
C PRO A 22 12.36 58.68 -66.54
N THR A 23 12.14 57.58 -67.26
CA THR A 23 10.96 56.69 -67.12
C THR A 23 11.09 55.68 -65.96
N ASN A 24 11.95 55.96 -64.98
CA ASN A 24 12.23 55.18 -63.77
C ASN A 24 12.78 56.15 -62.69
N PRO A 25 12.43 56.06 -61.38
CA PRO A 25 12.53 57.18 -60.42
C PRO A 25 13.89 57.84 -60.07
N LEU A 26 14.98 57.62 -60.81
CA LEU A 26 16.35 58.05 -60.43
C LEU A 26 17.05 58.93 -61.49
N CYS A 27 17.45 60.16 -61.12
CA CYS A 27 18.41 61.03 -61.83
C CYS A 27 19.07 62.03 -60.88
N THR A 28 20.22 62.60 -61.26
CA THR A 28 21.03 63.56 -60.48
C THR A 28 21.61 64.66 -61.40
N LEU A 29 21.93 65.85 -60.84
CA LEU A 29 22.40 67.05 -61.59
C LEU A 29 23.34 67.91 -60.71
N SER A 30 24.22 68.72 -61.34
CA SER A 30 25.00 69.80 -60.69
C SER A 30 25.51 70.82 -61.73
N GLN A 31 25.81 72.07 -61.34
CA GLN A 31 26.19 73.22 -62.21
C GLN A 31 27.15 74.21 -61.50
N VAL A 32 27.93 75.03 -62.24
CA VAL A 32 28.98 75.93 -61.70
C VAL A 32 29.29 77.15 -62.62
N THR A 33 29.91 78.23 -62.13
CA THR A 33 30.30 79.48 -62.87
C THR A 33 31.45 80.24 -62.15
N VAL A 34 32.15 81.20 -62.80
CA VAL A 34 33.37 81.92 -62.31
C VAL A 34 33.52 83.36 -62.91
N THR A 35 34.38 84.25 -62.37
CA THR A 35 34.52 85.70 -62.75
C THR A 35 35.94 86.30 -62.45
N ILE A 36 36.27 87.53 -62.92
CA ILE A 36 37.60 88.23 -62.96
C ILE A 36 37.47 89.80 -62.89
N ILE A 37 38.53 90.63 -63.13
CA ILE A 37 38.54 92.13 -63.28
C ILE A 37 39.97 92.77 -63.49
N ILE A 38 40.14 94.13 -63.49
CA ILE A 38 41.32 95.02 -63.85
C ILE A 38 41.02 96.53 -63.44
N GLU A 39 41.75 97.69 -63.55
CA GLU A 39 42.82 98.36 -64.40
C GLU A 39 43.34 99.73 -63.74
N GLU A 40 44.42 100.45 -64.21
CA GLU A 40 45.28 101.35 -63.34
C GLU A 40 46.13 102.60 -63.91
N VAL A 41 46.52 103.60 -63.03
CA VAL A 41 47.81 104.45 -62.88
C VAL A 41 48.10 105.94 -63.42
N ILE A 42 49.03 106.68 -62.72
CA ILE A 42 50.01 107.87 -62.98
C ILE A 42 49.64 109.42 -63.02
N ASP A 43 50.47 110.36 -62.42
CA ASP A 43 50.49 111.90 -62.48
C ASP A 43 51.77 112.65 -61.82
N PHE A 44 51.78 113.91 -61.25
CA PHE A 44 52.92 114.92 -60.97
C PHE A 44 53.65 115.24 -59.54
N SER A 45 53.17 116.04 -58.53
CA SER A 45 53.58 116.15 -57.08
C SER A 45 53.29 114.81 -56.38
N ASN A 46 53.89 113.83 -57.03
CA ASN A 46 53.51 112.45 -57.13
C ASN A 46 54.82 111.65 -57.26
N ALA A 47 55.91 112.18 -56.69
CA ALA A 47 56.95 111.32 -56.20
C ALA A 47 56.35 110.50 -55.07
N THR A 48 56.56 109.19 -55.11
CA THR A 48 56.23 108.32 -53.99
C THR A 48 57.30 108.46 -52.92
N PHE A 49 56.87 108.57 -51.68
CA PHE A 49 57.68 108.27 -50.51
C PHE A 49 57.36 106.83 -50.10
N GLU A 50 58.37 106.01 -49.88
CA GLU A 50 58.26 104.59 -49.53
C GLU A 50 59.22 104.30 -48.37
N LEU A 51 58.71 103.80 -47.25
CA LEU A 51 59.52 103.42 -46.09
C LEU A 51 59.78 101.91 -46.12
N THR A 52 61.04 101.54 -46.30
CA THR A 52 61.49 100.14 -46.31
C THR A 52 62.17 99.79 -44.98
N VAL A 53 61.92 98.59 -44.47
CA VAL A 53 62.67 97.99 -43.35
C VAL A 53 63.47 96.78 -43.85
N PRO A 54 64.41 96.20 -43.07
CA PRO A 54 65.09 94.97 -43.44
C PRO A 54 64.11 93.82 -43.76
N ALA A 55 64.39 93.05 -44.81
CA ALA A 55 63.52 91.98 -45.34
C ALA A 55 63.26 90.77 -44.42
N GLU A 56 63.74 90.79 -43.17
CA GLU A 56 63.34 89.83 -42.12
C GLU A 56 62.13 90.37 -41.30
N GLU A 57 61.84 91.67 -41.40
CA GLU A 57 60.80 92.43 -40.67
C GLU A 57 59.75 93.08 -41.60
N GLU A 58 59.78 92.77 -42.91
CA GLU A 58 59.06 93.51 -43.98
C GLU A 58 57.52 93.38 -43.94
N ASP A 59 56.96 92.33 -43.33
CA ASP A 59 55.50 92.12 -43.26
C ASP A 59 54.86 92.78 -42.02
N ILE A 60 55.40 92.52 -40.81
CA ILE A 60 54.87 93.01 -39.52
C ILE A 60 56.01 93.18 -38.52
N ILE A 61 56.01 94.30 -37.79
CA ILE A 61 57.02 94.65 -36.78
C ILE A 61 56.38 94.56 -35.39
N CYS A 62 56.97 93.75 -34.50
CA CYS A 62 56.50 93.56 -33.13
C CYS A 62 57.29 94.44 -32.15
N GLU A 63 56.66 94.86 -31.04
CA GLU A 63 57.25 95.79 -30.09
C GLU A 63 58.55 95.29 -29.44
N ASP A 64 58.75 93.97 -29.37
CA ASP A 64 59.97 93.32 -28.88
C ASP A 64 61.12 93.29 -29.90
N THR A 65 60.88 93.63 -31.17
CA THR A 65 61.94 93.80 -32.18
C THR A 65 62.57 95.21 -32.17
N LEU A 66 62.02 96.13 -31.37
CA LEU A 66 62.52 97.50 -31.27
C LEU A 66 63.90 97.60 -30.56
N PRO A 67 64.75 98.57 -30.96
CA PRO A 67 64.52 99.61 -31.97
C PRO A 67 64.88 99.15 -33.39
N ILE A 68 64.08 99.57 -34.38
CA ILE A 68 64.19 99.09 -35.77
C ILE A 68 64.90 100.08 -36.72
N ASP A 69 65.87 99.60 -37.48
CA ASP A 69 66.49 100.34 -38.59
C ASP A 69 65.50 100.43 -39.77
N ALA A 70 65.22 101.63 -40.27
CA ALA A 70 64.37 101.83 -41.47
C ALA A 70 65.06 102.74 -42.50
N ILE A 71 64.71 102.61 -43.78
CA ILE A 71 65.24 103.37 -44.91
C ILE A 71 64.09 103.92 -45.74
N ALA A 72 63.97 105.24 -45.76
CA ALA A 72 63.04 105.94 -46.64
C ALA A 72 63.64 106.12 -48.04
N THR A 73 62.82 105.88 -49.06
CA THR A 73 63.14 106.13 -50.47
C THR A 73 62.13 107.10 -51.06
N ILE A 74 62.62 108.03 -51.88
CA ILE A 74 61.81 108.98 -52.65
C ILE A 74 62.03 108.67 -54.12
N THR A 75 60.94 108.44 -54.85
CA THR A 75 60.95 108.09 -56.27
C THR A 75 59.97 108.96 -57.03
N GLY A 76 60.47 109.83 -57.90
CA GLY A 76 59.69 110.53 -58.93
C GLY A 76 60.35 110.37 -60.29
N GLU A 77 59.79 110.96 -61.35
CA GLU A 77 60.36 110.79 -62.70
C GLU A 77 61.40 111.88 -63.04
N LEU A 78 62.33 111.56 -63.95
CA LEU A 78 63.51 112.38 -64.24
C LEU A 78 63.20 113.76 -64.86
N GLU A 79 61.99 113.94 -65.41
CA GLU A 79 61.52 115.24 -65.92
C GLU A 79 60.92 116.12 -64.79
N ASP A 80 60.55 115.52 -63.65
CA ASP A 80 60.16 116.19 -62.40
C ASP A 80 61.38 116.45 -61.49
N ILE A 81 62.20 115.41 -61.28
CA ILE A 81 63.28 115.33 -60.28
C ILE A 81 64.64 115.17 -60.97
N PRO A 82 65.41 116.26 -61.12
CA PRO A 82 66.79 116.19 -61.59
C PRO A 82 67.74 115.50 -60.61
N ASN A 83 68.79 114.87 -61.15
CA ASN A 83 69.83 114.22 -60.36
C ASN A 83 70.68 115.26 -59.59
N GLY A 84 70.85 115.09 -58.28
CA GLY A 84 71.57 116.04 -57.41
C GLY A 84 71.53 115.65 -55.93
N ASP A 85 72.32 116.36 -55.11
CA ASP A 85 72.30 116.23 -53.65
C ASP A 85 71.34 117.27 -53.05
N TYR A 86 70.42 116.84 -52.19
CA TYR A 86 69.39 117.65 -51.53
C TYR A 86 69.52 117.55 -50.01
N ALA A 87 69.18 118.61 -49.28
CA ALA A 87 69.12 118.59 -47.82
C ALA A 87 67.68 118.30 -47.37
N LEU A 88 67.49 117.26 -46.55
CA LEU A 88 66.18 116.74 -46.18
C LEU A 88 66.00 116.77 -44.66
N THR A 89 64.84 117.23 -44.20
CA THR A 89 64.41 117.13 -42.79
C THR A 89 63.17 116.27 -42.69
N TYR A 90 63.18 115.30 -41.79
CA TYR A 90 62.04 114.42 -41.51
C TYR A 90 61.70 114.42 -40.01
N GLU A 91 60.45 114.11 -39.69
CA GLU A 91 60.02 113.76 -38.33
C GLU A 91 59.44 112.34 -38.27
N VAL A 92 59.45 111.77 -37.07
CA VAL A 92 58.72 110.56 -36.70
C VAL A 92 57.71 110.96 -35.63
N SER A 93 56.43 110.64 -35.81
CA SER A 93 55.36 110.97 -34.86
C SER A 93 54.14 110.04 -35.03
N PRO A 94 53.21 109.94 -34.05
CA PRO A 94 53.19 110.55 -32.72
C PRO A 94 53.74 109.61 -31.63
N ALA A 95 53.78 110.11 -30.38
CA ALA A 95 54.24 109.35 -29.22
C ALA A 95 53.47 108.01 -29.04
N PRO A 96 54.15 106.89 -28.69
CA PRO A 96 55.53 106.81 -28.16
C PRO A 96 56.65 107.05 -29.18
N ASN A 97 56.38 106.92 -30.48
CA ASN A 97 57.40 106.98 -31.52
C ASN A 97 57.64 108.43 -31.96
N THR A 98 58.66 109.10 -31.39
CA THR A 98 58.93 110.52 -31.65
C THR A 98 60.39 110.83 -31.97
N GLY A 99 60.62 111.61 -33.02
CA GLY A 99 61.92 112.22 -33.29
C GLY A 99 61.90 113.19 -34.48
N THR A 100 63.04 113.85 -34.71
CA THR A 100 63.23 114.77 -35.84
C THR A 100 64.71 114.85 -36.18
N GLU A 101 65.05 114.74 -37.46
CA GLU A 101 66.45 114.78 -37.93
C GLU A 101 66.57 115.47 -39.30
N THR A 102 67.76 116.01 -39.58
CA THR A 102 68.12 116.65 -40.86
C THR A 102 69.38 116.02 -41.43
N LEU A 103 69.31 115.54 -42.67
CA LEU A 103 70.40 114.85 -43.36
C LEU A 103 70.53 115.29 -44.83
N THR A 104 71.30 114.56 -45.63
CA THR A 104 71.47 114.80 -47.08
C THR A 104 71.07 113.55 -47.85
N ILE A 105 70.20 113.72 -48.85
CA ILE A 105 69.70 112.69 -49.76
C ILE A 105 70.27 112.94 -51.16
N THR A 106 70.78 111.92 -51.84
CA THR A 106 71.28 112.03 -53.22
C THR A 106 70.25 111.42 -54.17
N MET A 107 69.66 112.25 -55.04
CA MET A 107 68.74 111.81 -56.10
C MET A 107 69.54 111.45 -57.37
N THR A 108 69.24 110.32 -57.98
CA THR A 108 69.80 109.86 -59.27
C THR A 108 68.73 109.13 -60.06
N ASP A 109 68.52 109.58 -61.29
CA ASP A 109 67.48 109.14 -62.22
C ASP A 109 66.08 109.12 -61.58
N GLY A 110 65.78 110.19 -60.82
CA GLY A 110 64.51 110.40 -60.10
C GLY A 110 64.42 109.80 -58.69
N ILE A 111 65.40 108.98 -58.27
CA ILE A 111 65.35 108.15 -57.05
C ILE A 111 66.44 108.54 -56.05
N GLY A 112 66.13 108.61 -54.76
CA GLY A 112 67.12 108.72 -53.68
C GLY A 112 66.62 108.16 -52.35
N SER A 113 67.52 107.71 -51.47
CA SER A 113 67.17 107.04 -50.21
C SER A 113 68.01 107.51 -49.02
N PHE A 114 67.47 107.39 -47.81
CA PHE A 114 68.11 107.78 -46.55
C PHE A 114 67.63 106.94 -45.35
N PRO A 115 68.48 106.68 -44.35
CA PRO A 115 68.08 105.98 -43.13
C PRO A 115 67.25 106.87 -42.19
N ILE A 116 66.37 106.23 -41.43
CA ILE A 116 65.62 106.79 -40.30
C ILE A 116 66.32 106.35 -39.01
N ASN A 117 66.40 107.24 -38.02
CA ASN A 117 67.06 106.93 -36.75
C ASN A 117 66.25 105.89 -35.93
N PRO A 118 66.80 104.70 -35.63
CA PRO A 118 66.09 103.63 -34.90
C PRO A 118 65.67 104.05 -33.49
N ASP A 119 66.42 104.94 -32.82
CA ASP A 119 66.11 105.45 -31.47
C ASP A 119 64.76 106.22 -31.40
N PHE A 120 64.13 106.54 -32.54
CA PHE A 120 62.83 107.21 -32.59
C PHE A 120 61.63 106.24 -32.51
N PHE A 121 61.85 104.93 -32.64
CA PHE A 121 60.84 103.89 -32.45
C PHE A 121 61.02 103.27 -31.06
N THR A 122 60.11 103.56 -30.13
CA THR A 122 60.25 103.23 -28.69
C THR A 122 59.04 102.54 -28.05
N GLY A 123 57.99 102.26 -28.83
CA GLY A 123 56.87 101.41 -28.41
C GLY A 123 55.87 101.16 -29.55
N ALA A 124 54.83 100.39 -29.25
CA ALA A 124 53.76 100.08 -30.20
C ALA A 124 53.00 101.32 -30.70
N GLY A 125 52.54 101.26 -31.94
CA GLY A 125 51.76 102.31 -32.60
C GLY A 125 52.14 102.52 -34.06
N VAL A 126 51.32 103.30 -34.75
CA VAL A 126 51.61 103.76 -36.12
C VAL A 126 52.54 104.98 -36.04
N ALA A 127 53.79 104.80 -36.45
CA ALA A 127 54.80 105.84 -36.54
C ALA A 127 54.85 106.40 -37.97
N GLU A 128 54.30 107.60 -38.18
CA GLU A 128 54.42 108.31 -39.45
C GLU A 128 55.83 108.90 -39.58
N VAL A 129 56.57 108.46 -40.60
CA VAL A 129 57.82 109.09 -41.03
C VAL A 129 57.47 110.10 -42.11
N ARG A 130 57.54 111.40 -41.76
CA ARG A 130 57.09 112.50 -42.63
C ARG A 130 58.26 113.41 -43.02
N VAL A 131 58.45 113.62 -44.32
CA VAL A 131 59.38 114.62 -44.83
C VAL A 131 58.77 116.01 -44.66
N LEU A 132 59.34 116.78 -43.74
CA LEU A 132 58.93 118.15 -43.46
C LEU A 132 59.45 119.14 -44.52
N GLN A 133 60.63 118.87 -45.07
CA GLN A 133 61.34 119.81 -45.93
C GLN A 133 62.35 119.09 -46.83
N ILE A 134 62.31 119.33 -48.15
CA ILE A 134 63.40 119.01 -49.07
C ILE A 134 63.90 120.31 -49.68
N ILE A 135 65.14 120.65 -49.40
CA ILE A 135 65.85 121.82 -49.87
C ILE A 135 66.80 121.40 -50.98
N ASP A 136 66.69 121.99 -52.17
CA ASP A 136 67.78 121.94 -53.16
C ASP A 136 68.87 122.97 -52.75
N PRO A 137 70.06 122.54 -52.29
CA PRO A 137 71.14 123.43 -51.87
C PRO A 137 71.85 124.14 -53.04
N THR A 138 71.54 123.74 -54.29
CA THR A 138 72.01 124.39 -55.52
C THR A 138 71.04 125.49 -55.98
N THR A 139 69.74 125.39 -55.63
CA THR A 139 68.83 126.53 -55.77
C THR A 139 69.28 127.67 -54.85
N GLN A 140 69.48 128.85 -55.43
CA GLN A 140 70.17 129.97 -54.75
C GLN A 140 69.50 130.46 -53.46
N ASN A 141 68.23 130.14 -53.26
CA ASN A 141 67.41 130.65 -52.17
C ASN A 141 67.06 129.59 -51.11
N VAL A 142 67.57 128.35 -51.22
CA VAL A 142 67.11 127.25 -50.36
C VAL A 142 65.59 127.09 -50.54
N CYS A 143 65.19 126.80 -51.78
CA CYS A 143 63.78 126.61 -52.12
C CYS A 143 63.35 125.21 -51.71
N ASP A 144 62.28 125.15 -50.92
CA ASP A 144 61.56 123.92 -50.66
C ASP A 144 61.00 123.37 -51.98
N ALA A 145 61.26 122.11 -52.27
CA ALA A 145 60.64 121.41 -53.40
C ALA A 145 59.12 121.34 -53.21
N GLN A 146 58.36 121.22 -54.30
CA GLN A 146 56.90 121.09 -54.21
C GLN A 146 56.52 119.67 -53.78
N LEU A 147 56.59 119.41 -52.48
CA LEU A 147 56.29 118.11 -51.89
C LEU A 147 54.82 117.75 -52.14
N GLY A 148 54.59 116.48 -52.50
CA GLY A 148 53.31 115.83 -52.27
C GLY A 148 53.16 115.45 -50.81
N ASP A 149 52.33 114.44 -50.53
CA ASP A 149 52.28 113.81 -49.21
C ASP A 149 53.48 112.84 -49.07
N LEU A 150 54.68 113.39 -48.88
CA LEU A 150 55.91 112.60 -48.70
C LEU A 150 56.01 112.11 -47.25
N SER A 151 55.14 111.17 -46.92
CA SER A 151 55.11 110.47 -45.65
C SER A 151 54.64 109.04 -45.86
N ASP A 152 55.20 108.11 -45.09
CA ASP A 152 54.76 106.72 -45.02
C ASP A 152 54.81 106.26 -43.56
N THR A 153 54.01 105.25 -43.23
CA THR A 153 53.65 104.91 -41.85
C THR A 153 54.12 103.51 -41.47
N LEU A 154 55.08 103.44 -40.56
CA LEU A 154 55.52 102.18 -39.97
C LEU A 154 54.55 101.76 -38.87
N THR A 155 53.96 100.57 -38.97
CA THR A 155 53.05 100.05 -37.91
C THR A 155 53.82 99.07 -37.03
N ILE A 156 54.08 99.46 -35.79
CA ILE A 156 54.64 98.59 -34.76
C ILE A 156 53.50 98.06 -33.91
N VAL A 157 53.43 96.75 -33.73
CA VAL A 157 52.33 96.06 -33.03
C VAL A 157 52.77 95.69 -31.62
N ALA A 158 51.93 95.98 -30.63
CA ALA A 158 52.16 95.58 -29.24
C ALA A 158 52.23 94.06 -29.09
N LEU A 159 53.06 93.59 -28.16
CA LEU A 159 52.94 92.22 -27.67
C LEU A 159 51.59 92.04 -26.94
N PRO A 160 50.97 90.84 -26.99
CA PRO A 160 49.88 90.50 -26.08
C PRO A 160 50.34 90.59 -24.62
N ASP A 161 49.77 91.49 -23.82
CA ASP A 161 50.00 91.48 -22.37
C ASP A 161 49.03 90.52 -21.67
N VAL A 162 49.48 89.88 -20.61
CA VAL A 162 48.77 88.87 -19.82
C VAL A 162 49.15 88.90 -18.33
N THR A 163 49.81 89.96 -17.83
CA THR A 163 50.41 89.90 -16.48
C THR A 163 49.41 89.78 -15.32
N ASP A 164 48.20 90.35 -15.44
CA ASP A 164 47.09 90.17 -14.50
C ASP A 164 46.06 89.11 -14.99
N THR A 165 46.36 88.27 -15.99
CA THR A 165 45.40 87.24 -16.49
C THR A 165 45.25 86.05 -15.54
N GLU A 166 44.03 85.85 -15.00
CA GLU A 166 43.63 84.67 -14.24
C GLU A 166 43.04 83.58 -15.15
N LEU A 167 43.32 82.31 -14.82
CA LEU A 167 42.84 81.12 -15.51
C LEU A 167 41.94 80.29 -14.59
N SER A 168 40.66 80.17 -14.92
CA SER A 168 39.68 79.37 -14.15
C SER A 168 38.94 78.38 -15.05
N VAL A 169 38.60 77.19 -14.54
CA VAL A 169 37.80 76.20 -15.27
C VAL A 169 36.46 76.04 -14.58
N ALA A 170 35.38 75.96 -15.37
CA ALA A 170 34.06 75.63 -14.86
C ALA A 170 34.08 74.26 -14.16
N GLN A 171 33.60 74.22 -12.91
CA GLN A 171 33.62 73.05 -12.06
C GLN A 171 32.28 72.90 -11.32
N PRO A 172 31.81 71.66 -11.05
CA PRO A 172 32.42 70.39 -11.47
C PRO A 172 32.34 70.17 -12.99
N LEU A 173 33.23 69.32 -13.51
CA LEU A 173 33.27 68.89 -14.90
C LEU A 173 33.24 67.36 -14.92
N CYS A 174 32.35 66.75 -15.69
CA CYS A 174 32.20 65.30 -15.70
C CYS A 174 32.99 64.64 -16.85
N PHE A 175 33.33 63.37 -16.67
CA PHE A 175 34.03 62.60 -17.69
C PHE A 175 33.22 62.53 -19.01
N GLU A 176 33.92 62.62 -20.15
CA GLU A 176 33.36 62.76 -21.51
C GLU A 176 32.58 64.08 -21.78
N GLU A 177 32.60 65.08 -20.88
CA GLU A 177 32.06 66.43 -21.14
C GLU A 177 33.15 67.42 -21.55
N ASN A 178 32.75 68.49 -22.26
CA ASN A 178 33.66 69.59 -22.59
C ASN A 178 33.79 70.54 -21.40
N GLY A 179 35.03 70.80 -20.97
CA GLY A 179 35.32 71.84 -19.99
C GLY A 179 35.27 73.25 -20.61
N VAL A 180 34.95 74.25 -19.80
CA VAL A 180 35.10 75.66 -20.19
C VAL A 180 36.18 76.29 -19.34
N LEU A 181 37.35 76.53 -19.95
CA LEU A 181 38.39 77.37 -19.38
C LEU A 181 38.04 78.83 -19.69
N THR A 182 37.97 79.66 -18.67
CA THR A 182 37.84 81.12 -18.79
C THR A 182 39.20 81.75 -18.54
N PHE A 183 39.66 82.51 -19.53
CA PHE A 183 40.66 83.55 -19.37
C PHE A 183 39.93 84.80 -18.90
N SER A 184 40.39 85.41 -17.81
CA SER A 184 39.80 86.65 -17.30
C SER A 184 40.86 87.53 -16.66
N ASP A 185 40.85 88.80 -17.02
CA ASP A 185 41.55 89.86 -16.30
C ASP A 185 41.27 89.79 -14.79
N ALA A 186 42.30 89.64 -13.97
CA ALA A 186 42.16 89.55 -12.52
C ALA A 186 41.69 90.91 -12.00
N THR A 187 40.73 90.89 -11.08
CA THR A 187 40.01 92.10 -10.62
C THR A 187 40.85 93.06 -9.74
N THR A 188 42.17 92.98 -9.83
CA THR A 188 43.19 93.73 -9.10
C THR A 188 43.53 95.07 -9.77
N THR A 189 43.45 95.16 -11.09
CA THR A 189 43.69 96.38 -11.88
C THR A 189 42.39 96.92 -12.51
N PRO A 190 42.35 98.20 -12.95
CA PRO A 190 41.16 98.81 -13.56
C PRO A 190 41.30 99.03 -15.09
N GLU A 191 42.32 98.45 -15.71
CA GLU A 191 42.75 98.71 -17.09
C GLU A 191 43.11 97.37 -17.72
N ILE A 192 42.39 96.99 -18.79
CA ILE A 192 42.47 95.66 -19.39
C ILE A 192 43.83 95.49 -20.08
N GLU A 193 44.67 94.59 -19.55
CA GLU A 193 45.99 94.30 -20.11
C GLU A 193 45.89 93.46 -21.39
N LEU A 194 45.13 92.36 -21.37
CA LEU A 194 44.85 91.54 -22.56
C LEU A 194 43.70 92.15 -23.38
N VAL A 195 44.05 93.03 -24.31
CA VAL A 195 43.09 93.81 -25.13
C VAL A 195 42.19 92.94 -26.02
N ASP A 196 41.05 93.51 -26.43
CA ASP A 196 40.08 92.84 -27.30
C ASP A 196 40.65 92.53 -28.70
N GLY A 197 40.64 91.26 -29.11
CA GLY A 197 41.20 90.79 -30.37
C GLY A 197 41.22 89.26 -30.51
N ASP A 198 41.55 88.76 -31.70
CA ASP A 198 41.78 87.33 -31.92
C ASP A 198 43.25 86.97 -31.62
N TYR A 199 43.45 85.90 -30.85
CA TYR A 199 44.76 85.41 -30.45
C TYR A 199 44.90 83.91 -30.71
N THR A 200 46.05 83.50 -31.27
CA THR A 200 46.47 82.10 -31.31
C THR A 200 47.25 81.78 -30.04
N ILE A 201 46.68 80.97 -29.16
CA ILE A 201 47.34 80.46 -27.95
C ILE A 201 48.02 79.13 -28.22
N THR A 202 49.12 78.87 -27.53
CA THR A 202 49.68 77.52 -27.35
C THR A 202 49.59 77.15 -25.88
N TYR A 203 49.10 75.95 -25.58
CA TYR A 203 48.95 75.46 -24.22
C TYR A 203 49.18 73.95 -24.15
N THR A 204 49.44 73.46 -22.95
CA THR A 204 49.46 72.02 -22.65
C THR A 204 48.31 71.66 -21.71
N LEU A 205 47.63 70.57 -22.00
CA LEU A 205 46.83 69.84 -21.02
C LEU A 205 47.64 68.65 -20.54
N SER A 206 47.66 68.43 -19.23
CA SER A 206 48.37 67.31 -18.62
C SER A 206 47.61 66.77 -17.40
N ASN A 207 47.79 65.48 -17.13
CA ASN A 207 47.29 64.82 -15.92
C ASN A 207 48.34 63.81 -15.42
N THR A 208 47.96 62.83 -14.60
CA THR A 208 48.93 61.86 -14.03
C THR A 208 49.55 60.91 -15.07
N THR A 209 48.98 60.80 -16.27
CA THR A 209 49.38 59.82 -17.30
C THR A 209 49.65 60.39 -18.69
N THR A 210 49.14 61.58 -18.99
CA THR A 210 49.20 62.22 -20.32
C THR A 210 49.67 63.67 -20.21
N SER A 211 50.31 64.16 -21.27
CA SER A 211 50.65 65.56 -21.47
C SER A 211 50.71 65.82 -22.97
N GLN A 212 49.90 66.75 -23.45
CA GLN A 212 49.76 67.06 -24.87
C GLN A 212 49.65 68.57 -25.07
N GLU A 213 50.34 69.06 -26.10
CA GLU A 213 50.34 70.45 -26.53
C GLU A 213 49.27 70.67 -27.62
N TYR A 214 48.64 71.84 -27.55
CA TYR A 214 47.55 72.28 -28.43
C TYR A 214 47.77 73.73 -28.83
N THR A 215 47.29 74.08 -30.01
CA THR A 215 47.29 75.46 -30.52
C THR A 215 45.88 75.79 -30.98
N GLU A 216 45.29 76.85 -30.44
CA GLU A 216 43.88 77.23 -30.68
C GLU A 216 43.72 78.73 -30.88
N LEU A 217 42.64 79.12 -31.57
CA LEU A 217 42.27 80.52 -31.75
C LEU A 217 41.19 80.93 -30.74
N ILE A 218 41.48 81.93 -29.91
CA ILE A 218 40.56 82.54 -28.94
C ILE A 218 40.26 83.99 -29.32
N THR A 219 39.02 84.42 -29.16
CA THR A 219 38.62 85.84 -29.33
C THR A 219 38.43 86.47 -27.96
N VAL A 220 39.30 87.42 -27.59
CA VAL A 220 39.19 88.20 -26.34
C VAL A 220 38.21 89.35 -26.51
N ALA A 221 37.31 89.52 -25.53
CA ALA A 221 36.37 90.61 -25.44
C ALA A 221 36.24 91.10 -23.99
N ALA A 222 36.38 92.40 -23.78
CA ALA A 222 36.46 93.06 -22.47
C ALA A 222 37.43 92.38 -21.48
N GLY A 223 38.62 91.98 -21.95
CA GLY A 223 39.62 91.29 -21.12
C GLY A 223 39.24 89.86 -20.71
N THR A 224 38.27 89.24 -21.38
CA THR A 224 37.79 87.89 -21.07
C THR A 224 37.63 87.04 -22.33
N THR A 225 37.83 85.73 -22.22
CA THR A 225 37.41 84.76 -23.25
C THR A 225 37.28 83.35 -22.69
N THR A 226 36.61 82.47 -23.43
CA THR A 226 36.37 81.07 -23.04
C THR A 226 36.94 80.12 -24.08
N LEU A 227 37.89 79.29 -23.67
CA LEU A 227 38.38 78.15 -24.43
C LEU A 227 37.56 76.90 -24.05
N ASN A 228 37.05 76.21 -25.08
CA ASN A 228 36.33 74.96 -24.92
C ASN A 228 37.33 73.79 -24.84
N LEU A 229 37.61 73.29 -23.64
CA LEU A 229 38.44 72.11 -23.39
C LEU A 229 37.67 70.86 -23.85
N LEU A 230 37.87 70.45 -25.10
CA LEU A 230 37.16 69.32 -25.71
C LEU A 230 37.34 68.03 -24.90
N ALA A 231 36.25 67.27 -24.73
CA ALA A 231 36.23 66.00 -23.99
C ALA A 231 37.28 64.98 -24.46
N GLU A 232 37.55 64.94 -25.78
CA GLU A 232 38.59 64.08 -26.38
C GLU A 232 40.02 64.43 -25.93
N ASN A 233 40.24 65.65 -25.42
CA ASN A 233 41.50 66.10 -24.82
C ASN A 233 41.54 65.85 -23.30
N LEU A 234 40.45 65.32 -22.71
CA LEU A 234 40.30 64.94 -21.31
C LEU A 234 39.99 63.43 -21.18
N PRO A 235 40.86 62.53 -21.70
CA PRO A 235 40.56 61.11 -21.94
C PRO A 235 40.38 60.22 -20.69
N THR A 236 40.41 60.76 -19.48
CA THR A 236 40.23 60.03 -18.21
C THR A 236 39.59 60.91 -17.15
N ALA A 237 38.86 60.34 -16.20
CA ALA A 237 38.53 61.03 -14.95
C ALA A 237 39.80 61.10 -14.06
N ASP A 238 40.43 62.28 -14.01
CA ASP A 238 41.68 62.55 -13.29
C ASP A 238 41.77 64.05 -12.94
N ASP A 239 42.77 64.44 -12.14
CA ASP A 239 43.13 65.86 -11.94
C ASP A 239 43.98 66.35 -13.13
N TYR A 240 43.49 67.38 -13.82
CA TYR A 240 44.17 68.01 -14.96
C TYR A 240 44.82 69.33 -14.56
N THR A 241 45.97 69.59 -15.16
CA THR A 241 46.65 70.89 -15.19
C THR A 241 46.64 71.42 -16.62
N PHE A 242 46.02 72.59 -16.81
CA PHE A 242 46.16 73.40 -18.01
C PHE A 242 47.33 74.38 -17.79
N SER A 243 48.26 74.46 -18.74
CA SER A 243 49.38 75.41 -18.71
C SER A 243 49.52 76.13 -20.06
N LEU A 244 49.29 77.44 -20.08
CA LEU A 244 49.50 78.32 -21.23
C LEU A 244 51.00 78.57 -21.42
N SER A 245 51.54 78.24 -22.60
CA SER A 245 52.96 78.42 -22.94
C SER A 245 53.22 79.62 -23.86
N SER A 246 52.26 80.01 -24.70
CA SER A 246 52.32 81.27 -25.45
C SER A 246 50.95 81.80 -25.85
N ILE A 247 50.91 83.10 -26.16
CA ILE A 247 49.77 83.79 -26.76
C ILE A 247 50.28 84.70 -27.88
N THR A 248 49.62 84.68 -29.03
CA THR A 248 50.05 85.36 -30.27
C THR A 248 48.89 86.15 -30.84
N ASN A 249 49.03 87.45 -31.13
CA ASN A 249 47.92 88.23 -31.73
C ASN A 249 47.72 87.88 -33.23
N THR A 250 46.65 88.41 -33.85
CA THR A 250 46.40 88.30 -35.30
C THR A 250 47.57 88.68 -36.20
N ASN A 251 48.48 89.48 -35.68
CA ASN A 251 49.60 90.07 -36.39
C ASN A 251 50.90 89.27 -36.16
N GLY A 252 50.82 88.08 -35.56
CA GLY A 252 51.96 87.17 -35.39
C GLY A 252 52.90 87.48 -34.22
N CYS A 253 52.65 88.57 -33.47
CA CYS A 253 53.48 88.95 -32.32
C CYS A 253 53.12 88.10 -31.10
N ALA A 254 54.11 87.42 -30.52
CA ALA A 254 53.93 86.34 -29.56
C ALA A 254 54.58 86.60 -28.20
N THR A 255 53.79 86.54 -27.14
CA THR A 255 54.26 86.56 -25.75
C THR A 255 54.39 85.14 -25.23
N ALA A 256 55.55 84.81 -24.66
CA ALA A 256 55.76 83.55 -23.93
C ALA A 256 55.21 83.66 -22.50
N VAL A 257 54.51 82.63 -22.04
CA VAL A 257 53.73 82.66 -20.79
C VAL A 257 54.00 81.40 -19.95
N GLU A 258 53.83 81.51 -18.63
CA GLU A 258 53.95 80.41 -17.65
C GLU A 258 52.75 80.44 -16.69
N LEU A 259 51.53 80.62 -17.23
CA LEU A 259 50.27 80.63 -16.46
C LEU A 259 49.67 79.22 -16.46
N SER A 260 49.21 78.75 -15.30
CA SER A 260 48.59 77.42 -15.18
C SER A 260 47.47 77.38 -14.15
N THR A 261 46.55 76.44 -14.34
CA THR A 261 45.40 76.21 -13.45
C THR A 261 45.06 74.71 -13.39
N THR A 262 44.53 74.26 -12.25
CA THR A 262 44.23 72.84 -11.98
C THR A 262 42.74 72.61 -11.76
N PHE A 263 42.19 71.58 -12.38
CA PHE A 263 40.76 71.24 -12.31
C PHE A 263 40.55 69.73 -12.35
N THR A 264 39.48 69.24 -11.73
CA THR A 264 39.17 67.81 -11.67
C THR A 264 38.16 67.45 -12.76
N VAL A 265 38.40 66.35 -13.46
CA VAL A 265 37.37 65.68 -14.29
C VAL A 265 36.77 64.56 -13.44
N ALA A 266 35.58 64.78 -12.91
CA ALA A 266 34.91 63.84 -12.03
C ALA A 266 34.35 62.64 -12.83
N PRO A 267 34.44 61.41 -12.31
CA PRO A 267 33.79 60.27 -12.95
C PRO A 267 32.27 60.43 -12.91
N LYS A 268 31.60 60.12 -14.03
CA LYS A 268 30.15 59.89 -14.05
C LYS A 268 29.83 58.65 -13.19
N PRO A 269 28.72 58.62 -12.44
CA PRO A 269 28.36 57.43 -11.66
C PRO A 269 28.05 56.25 -12.58
N ASP A 270 28.63 55.08 -12.31
CA ASP A 270 28.20 53.84 -12.94
C ASP A 270 26.96 53.31 -12.20
N ALA A 271 25.82 53.33 -12.87
CA ALA A 271 24.55 52.81 -12.38
C ALA A 271 23.93 51.79 -13.34
N GLN A 272 24.75 51.15 -14.19
CA GLN A 272 24.30 50.14 -15.16
C GLN A 272 23.59 48.96 -14.48
N THR A 273 24.07 48.58 -13.30
CA THR A 273 23.61 47.44 -12.50
C THR A 273 22.75 47.84 -11.30
N LEU A 274 22.37 49.13 -11.17
CA LEU A 274 21.51 49.60 -10.09
C LEU A 274 20.07 49.11 -10.29
N GLY A 275 19.62 48.24 -9.39
CA GLY A 275 18.21 47.90 -9.23
C GLY A 275 17.52 48.79 -8.20
N VAL A 276 16.20 48.94 -8.36
CA VAL A 276 15.30 49.44 -7.32
C VAL A 276 14.34 48.33 -6.91
N THR A 277 14.06 48.23 -5.62
CA THR A 277 13.10 47.30 -5.04
C THR A 277 12.23 48.04 -4.02
N ILE A 278 10.94 47.71 -4.01
CA ILE A 278 9.94 48.29 -3.11
C ILE A 278 9.04 47.14 -2.68
N ALA A 279 8.69 47.10 -1.40
CA ALA A 279 7.72 46.13 -0.90
C ALA A 279 6.28 46.59 -1.15
N ASP A 280 5.44 45.63 -1.51
CA ASP A 280 3.99 45.73 -1.31
C ASP A 280 3.70 46.04 0.17
N THR A 281 2.73 46.92 0.44
CA THR A 281 2.54 47.58 1.75
C THR A 281 1.07 47.90 2.02
N CYS A 282 0.69 47.97 3.30
CA CYS A 282 -0.66 48.39 3.69
C CYS A 282 -0.80 49.92 3.73
N GLU A 283 -2.02 50.45 3.55
CA GLU A 283 -2.31 51.91 3.44
C GLU A 283 -1.72 52.80 4.55
N ASP A 284 -1.60 52.27 5.77
CA ASP A 284 -1.08 52.97 6.96
C ASP A 284 0.44 52.79 7.20
N GLU A 285 1.15 52.05 6.36
CA GLU A 285 2.58 51.71 6.54
C GLU A 285 3.57 52.63 5.80
N ILE A 286 4.86 52.51 6.14
CA ILE A 286 5.94 53.29 5.52
C ILE A 286 6.46 52.55 4.29
N VAL A 287 6.35 53.16 3.11
CA VAL A 287 6.85 52.60 1.85
C VAL A 287 8.32 52.98 1.65
N SER A 288 9.22 52.13 2.13
CA SER A 288 10.67 52.27 1.91
C SER A 288 11.10 51.73 0.54
N VAL A 289 11.83 52.55 -0.21
CA VAL A 289 12.41 52.24 -1.52
C VAL A 289 13.88 51.88 -1.32
N THR A 290 14.25 50.63 -1.63
CA THR A 290 15.61 50.13 -1.51
C THR A 290 16.32 50.13 -2.87
N LEU A 291 17.46 50.79 -2.95
CA LEU A 291 18.37 50.75 -4.08
C LEU A 291 19.47 49.72 -3.82
N THR A 292 19.83 48.96 -4.85
CA THR A 292 20.84 47.89 -4.74
C THR A 292 21.57 47.74 -6.06
N ASP A 293 22.88 47.98 -6.05
CA ASP A 293 23.75 47.57 -7.13
C ASP A 293 23.87 46.03 -7.15
N SER A 294 23.64 45.43 -8.32
CA SER A 294 23.50 43.98 -8.49
C SER A 294 24.80 43.26 -8.90
N SER A 295 25.92 43.97 -8.99
CA SER A 295 27.24 43.38 -9.25
C SER A 295 27.88 42.75 -8.00
N GLU A 296 28.74 41.73 -8.19
CA GLU A 296 29.49 41.09 -7.07
C GLU A 296 30.48 42.05 -6.38
N THR A 297 30.84 43.14 -7.04
CA THR A 297 31.52 44.31 -6.48
C THR A 297 30.80 45.55 -7.01
N PRO A 298 30.21 46.40 -6.15
CA PRO A 298 29.45 47.57 -6.59
C PRO A 298 30.23 48.43 -7.59
N ASN A 299 29.58 48.72 -8.73
CA ASN A 299 30.06 49.65 -9.74
C ASN A 299 29.75 51.09 -9.29
N LEU A 300 28.59 51.29 -8.63
CA LEU A 300 28.23 52.55 -7.99
C LEU A 300 29.03 52.72 -6.70
N ALA A 301 29.84 53.78 -6.63
CA ALA A 301 30.68 54.09 -5.48
C ALA A 301 29.86 54.51 -4.24
N ASP A 302 30.43 54.31 -3.05
CA ASP A 302 29.87 54.83 -1.80
C ASP A 302 29.76 56.36 -1.85
N GLY A 303 28.59 56.91 -1.51
CA GLY A 303 28.36 58.35 -1.62
C GLY A 303 26.93 58.79 -1.36
N SER A 304 26.72 60.11 -1.40
CA SER A 304 25.38 60.72 -1.45
C SER A 304 24.99 60.93 -2.90
N TYR A 305 23.76 60.56 -3.24
CA TYR A 305 23.17 60.72 -4.56
C TYR A 305 21.82 61.41 -4.46
N GLU A 306 21.52 62.26 -5.44
CA GLU A 306 20.16 62.76 -5.69
C GLU A 306 19.58 61.95 -6.84
N ILE A 307 18.48 61.24 -6.56
CA ILE A 307 17.69 60.54 -7.59
C ILE A 307 16.53 61.41 -8.00
N ILE A 308 16.19 61.35 -9.29
CA ILE A 308 14.89 61.79 -9.80
C ILE A 308 14.08 60.54 -10.09
N TYR A 309 12.81 60.53 -9.70
CA TYR A 309 11.89 59.42 -9.93
C TYR A 309 10.48 59.89 -10.31
N ASP A 310 9.87 59.12 -11.18
CA ASP A 310 8.45 59.19 -11.50
C ASP A 310 7.73 58.04 -10.77
N ILE A 311 6.48 58.23 -10.35
CA ILE A 311 5.59 57.14 -9.96
C ILE A 311 4.34 57.20 -10.82
N SER A 312 4.01 56.08 -11.46
CA SER A 312 2.87 55.95 -12.36
C SER A 312 1.99 54.76 -11.98
N GLY A 313 0.67 54.87 -12.17
CA GLY A 313 -0.31 53.87 -11.71
C GLY A 313 -1.37 54.52 -10.83
N ALA A 314 -1.58 53.98 -9.62
CA ALA A 314 -2.45 54.58 -8.61
C ALA A 314 -1.90 55.92 -8.09
N ILE A 315 -0.58 55.98 -7.85
CA ILE A 315 0.16 57.23 -7.68
C ILE A 315 0.55 57.76 -9.06
N SER A 316 0.46 59.07 -9.27
CA SER A 316 0.77 59.75 -10.54
C SER A 316 1.55 61.05 -10.27
N VAL A 317 2.87 60.94 -10.13
CA VAL A 317 3.81 62.06 -9.98
C VAL A 317 5.00 61.89 -10.91
N THR A 318 5.53 63.00 -11.41
CA THR A 318 6.80 63.03 -12.16
C THR A 318 7.81 63.92 -11.45
N ASP A 319 9.08 63.79 -11.83
CA ASP A 319 10.16 64.72 -11.45
C ASP A 319 10.33 64.85 -9.91
N GLN A 320 10.01 63.81 -9.14
CA GLN A 320 10.20 63.81 -7.69
C GLN A 320 11.67 63.58 -7.37
N THR A 321 12.24 64.35 -6.44
CA THR A 321 13.63 64.13 -5.99
C THR A 321 13.69 63.49 -4.61
N ALA A 322 14.72 62.69 -4.38
CA ALA A 322 15.10 62.19 -3.07
C ALA A 322 16.63 62.09 -2.95
N THR A 323 17.15 62.29 -1.74
CA THR A 323 18.56 62.07 -1.44
C THR A 323 18.73 60.69 -0.81
N VAL A 324 19.63 59.89 -1.37
CA VAL A 324 19.97 58.54 -0.91
C VAL A 324 21.46 58.45 -0.61
N VAL A 325 21.83 57.77 0.48
CA VAL A 325 23.22 57.42 0.76
C VAL A 325 23.43 55.97 0.37
N ILE A 326 24.38 55.73 -0.53
CA ILE A 326 24.83 54.40 -0.94
C ILE A 326 26.04 54.01 -0.09
N THR A 327 26.03 52.78 0.42
CA THR A 327 27.14 52.16 1.15
C THR A 327 27.17 50.66 0.87
N ASP A 328 28.35 50.13 0.52
CA ASP A 328 28.54 48.74 0.04
C ASP A 328 27.55 48.40 -1.11
N GLY A 329 27.26 49.38 -1.97
CA GLY A 329 26.33 49.24 -3.11
C GLY A 329 24.83 49.27 -2.77
N THR A 330 24.45 49.55 -1.52
CA THR A 330 23.03 49.58 -1.09
C THR A 330 22.64 50.90 -0.43
N GLY A 331 21.37 51.29 -0.56
CA GLY A 331 20.81 52.49 0.08
C GLY A 331 19.29 52.47 0.12
N SER A 332 18.67 53.35 0.91
CA SER A 332 17.21 53.39 1.08
C SER A 332 16.70 54.82 1.28
N PHE A 333 15.47 55.08 0.84
CA PHE A 333 14.70 56.30 1.16
C PHE A 333 13.22 55.97 1.30
N ASP A 334 12.47 56.75 2.07
CA ASP A 334 11.02 56.53 2.26
C ASP A 334 10.20 57.43 1.34
N LEU A 335 9.12 56.90 0.76
CA LEU A 335 8.17 57.72 0.00
C LEU A 335 7.38 58.65 0.95
N PRO A 336 7.19 59.94 0.60
CA PRO A 336 6.38 60.84 1.39
C PRO A 336 4.93 60.34 1.53
N GLN A 337 4.43 60.19 2.76
CA GLN A 337 3.09 59.65 3.04
C GLN A 337 1.95 60.39 2.31
N ALA A 338 2.14 61.67 1.99
CA ALA A 338 1.19 62.49 1.24
C ALA A 338 1.11 62.18 -0.28
N LEU A 339 1.98 61.30 -0.80
CA LEU A 339 1.93 60.79 -2.18
C LEU A 339 1.27 59.41 -2.29
N LEU A 340 1.09 58.71 -1.17
CA LEU A 340 0.62 57.33 -1.15
C LEU A 340 -0.86 57.24 -1.52
N ALA A 341 -1.21 56.26 -2.35
CA ALA A 341 -2.59 56.01 -2.82
C ALA A 341 -2.79 54.53 -3.15
N ASN A 342 -3.90 53.95 -2.68
CA ASN A 342 -4.22 52.54 -2.86
C ASN A 342 -4.24 52.09 -4.32
N GLY A 343 -3.61 50.95 -4.58
CA GLY A 343 -3.49 50.31 -5.88
C GLY A 343 -2.04 50.11 -6.32
N SER A 344 -1.88 49.58 -7.53
CA SER A 344 -0.57 49.29 -8.12
C SER A 344 0.10 50.56 -8.63
N SER A 345 1.35 50.78 -8.22
CA SER A 345 2.18 51.92 -8.59
C SER A 345 3.56 51.45 -9.01
N THR A 346 4.03 51.89 -10.18
CA THR A 346 5.38 51.64 -10.67
C THR A 346 6.21 52.90 -10.50
N LEU A 347 7.14 52.85 -9.55
CA LEU A 347 8.21 53.83 -9.43
C LEU A 347 9.27 53.53 -10.48
N THR A 348 9.64 54.54 -11.24
CA THR A 348 10.71 54.53 -12.23
C THR A 348 11.75 55.53 -11.78
N LEU A 349 13.00 55.11 -11.53
CA LEU A 349 14.07 56.11 -11.42
C LEU A 349 14.32 56.68 -12.83
N THR A 350 14.27 57.99 -12.97
CA THR A 350 14.46 58.70 -14.23
C THR A 350 15.85 59.31 -14.36
N SER A 351 16.50 59.64 -13.24
CA SER A 351 17.90 60.11 -13.19
C SER A 351 18.58 59.73 -11.88
N LEU A 352 19.93 59.68 -11.90
CA LEU A 352 20.80 59.54 -10.73
C LEU A 352 21.97 60.52 -10.88
N LEU A 353 22.04 61.51 -9.99
CA LEU A 353 23.12 62.49 -9.90
C LEU A 353 23.94 62.25 -8.63
N ASN A 354 25.27 62.35 -8.72
CA ASN A 354 26.09 62.38 -7.51
C ASN A 354 25.95 63.73 -6.77
N SER A 355 25.62 63.73 -5.48
CA SER A 355 25.35 64.98 -4.73
C SER A 355 26.59 65.87 -4.50
N ILE A 356 27.79 65.45 -4.91
CA ILE A 356 29.04 66.20 -4.75
C ILE A 356 29.56 66.70 -6.11
N SER A 357 29.61 65.84 -7.14
CA SER A 357 30.07 66.21 -8.48
C SER A 357 28.96 66.67 -9.43
N SER A 358 27.69 66.55 -9.04
CA SER A 358 26.50 66.74 -9.89
C SER A 358 26.46 65.94 -11.19
N CYS A 359 27.42 65.04 -11.41
CA CYS A 359 27.47 64.19 -12.60
C CYS A 359 26.32 63.19 -12.61
N GLU A 360 25.60 63.16 -13.73
CA GLU A 360 24.52 62.21 -14.01
C GLU A 360 25.07 60.89 -14.55
N ALA A 361 24.39 59.78 -14.24
CA ALA A 361 24.72 58.45 -14.76
C ALA A 361 24.23 58.26 -16.20
N GLU A 362 25.12 58.32 -17.19
CA GLU A 362 24.73 58.11 -18.61
C GLU A 362 24.37 56.65 -18.95
N ASN A 363 24.80 55.69 -18.12
CA ASN A 363 24.50 54.27 -18.33
C ASN A 363 23.26 53.78 -17.56
N PHE A 364 22.42 54.73 -17.10
CA PHE A 364 21.25 54.47 -16.29
C PHE A 364 20.17 53.67 -17.04
N THR A 365 19.77 52.54 -16.49
CA THR A 365 18.83 51.61 -17.12
C THR A 365 17.35 51.97 -16.90
N MET A 366 17.08 53.13 -16.29
CA MET A 366 15.76 53.54 -15.76
C MET A 366 15.09 52.41 -14.95
N PRO A 367 15.73 51.93 -13.88
CA PRO A 367 15.25 50.77 -13.13
C PRO A 367 13.88 51.06 -12.52
N THR A 368 12.98 50.07 -12.60
CA THR A 368 11.58 50.18 -12.17
C THR A 368 11.26 49.18 -11.07
N ALA A 369 10.47 49.63 -10.08
CA ALA A 369 9.85 48.77 -9.09
C ALA A 369 8.34 49.02 -9.09
N THR A 370 7.56 47.97 -9.30
CA THR A 370 6.11 47.99 -9.07
C THR A 370 5.83 47.52 -7.66
N PHE A 371 5.04 48.31 -6.93
CA PHE A 371 4.55 48.00 -5.59
C PHE A 371 3.05 48.28 -5.54
N ASN A 372 2.33 47.54 -4.71
CA ASN A 372 0.92 47.73 -4.45
C ASN A 372 0.74 48.26 -3.03
N ILE A 373 0.06 49.39 -2.90
CA ILE A 373 -0.50 49.82 -1.61
C ILE A 373 -1.89 49.21 -1.50
N VAL A 374 -2.13 48.36 -0.50
CA VAL A 374 -3.45 47.74 -0.28
C VAL A 374 -4.20 48.44 0.84
N ALA A 375 -5.46 48.78 0.54
CA ALA A 375 -6.38 49.39 1.48
C ALA A 375 -6.52 48.54 2.75
N THR A 376 -6.45 49.18 3.93
CA THR A 376 -6.70 48.48 5.20
C THR A 376 -8.20 48.08 5.27
N PRO A 377 -8.54 46.79 5.48
CA PRO A 377 -9.95 46.38 5.45
C PRO A 377 -10.73 46.91 6.66
N ASP A 378 -12.02 47.20 6.49
CA ASP A 378 -12.90 47.60 7.58
C ASP A 378 -13.98 46.54 7.85
N ALA A 379 -13.80 45.78 8.93
CA ALA A 379 -14.75 44.78 9.42
C ALA A 379 -15.78 45.36 10.41
N THR A 380 -15.85 46.68 10.62
CA THR A 380 -16.82 47.33 11.53
C THR A 380 -18.29 47.08 11.11
N ASN A 381 -18.52 46.71 9.84
CA ASN A 381 -19.83 46.33 9.30
C ASN A 381 -19.92 44.82 8.93
N LEU A 382 -18.98 44.00 9.41
CA LEU A 382 -18.97 42.56 9.19
C LEU A 382 -20.01 41.86 10.08
N VAL A 383 -21.00 41.23 9.45
CA VAL A 383 -22.06 40.46 10.09
C VAL A 383 -21.93 39.01 9.66
N GLY A 384 -21.59 38.14 10.61
CA GLY A 384 -21.58 36.70 10.41
C GLY A 384 -22.85 36.03 10.92
N THR A 385 -23.23 34.95 10.24
CA THR A 385 -24.30 34.02 10.64
C THR A 385 -23.83 32.59 10.41
N VAL A 386 -23.90 31.76 11.44
CA VAL A 386 -23.77 30.31 11.33
C VAL A 386 -25.19 29.73 11.37
N THR A 387 -25.47 28.70 10.58
CA THR A 387 -26.74 27.95 10.71
C THR A 387 -26.58 26.89 11.78
N ASP A 388 -27.59 26.69 12.63
CA ASP A 388 -27.61 25.60 13.62
C ASP A 388 -27.26 24.27 12.93
N SER A 389 -26.26 23.58 13.46
CA SER A 389 -25.75 22.32 12.90
C SER A 389 -26.10 21.15 13.81
N CYS A 390 -25.68 19.96 13.43
CA CYS A 390 -25.76 18.78 14.28
C CYS A 390 -24.38 18.45 14.85
N GLU A 391 -24.37 17.78 15.99
CA GLU A 391 -23.22 17.07 16.57
C GLU A 391 -22.47 16.24 15.48
N ASP A 392 -21.14 16.30 15.47
CA ASP A 392 -20.26 15.68 14.47
C ASP A 392 -20.57 16.05 13.00
N ARG A 393 -21.06 17.26 12.73
CA ARG A 393 -21.24 17.80 11.36
C ARG A 393 -20.63 19.17 11.18
N SER A 394 -20.14 19.43 9.97
CA SER A 394 -19.62 20.75 9.62
C SER A 394 -20.72 21.82 9.66
N ALA A 395 -20.34 23.06 9.93
CA ALA A 395 -21.28 24.18 10.00
C ALA A 395 -20.82 25.34 9.13
N THR A 396 -21.68 25.78 8.23
CA THR A 396 -21.41 26.85 7.28
C THR A 396 -21.48 28.22 7.95
N VAL A 397 -20.34 28.88 8.07
CA VAL A 397 -20.20 30.28 8.49
C VAL A 397 -20.38 31.16 7.25
N ASN A 398 -21.50 31.87 7.18
CA ASN A 398 -21.76 32.89 6.17
C ASN A 398 -21.37 34.26 6.74
N LEU A 399 -20.43 34.96 6.10
CA LEU A 399 -20.03 36.31 6.44
C LEU A 399 -20.54 37.30 5.39
N THR A 400 -21.10 38.41 5.86
CA THR A 400 -21.65 39.46 5.01
C THR A 400 -21.18 40.83 5.48
N THR A 401 -20.87 41.71 4.54
CA THR A 401 -20.46 43.10 4.78
C THR A 401 -20.85 43.95 3.56
N ASP A 402 -20.73 45.27 3.68
CA ASP A 402 -20.87 46.15 2.51
C ASP A 402 -19.55 46.14 1.72
N ALA A 403 -19.63 45.85 0.42
CA ALA A 403 -18.48 45.65 -0.47
C ALA A 403 -17.61 46.91 -0.68
N THR A 404 -17.99 48.06 -0.09
CA THR A 404 -17.11 49.24 -0.01
C THR A 404 -16.14 49.21 1.18
N PHE A 405 -16.26 48.27 2.11
CA PHE A 405 -15.48 48.19 3.35
C PHE A 405 -14.50 47.00 3.37
N ILE A 406 -14.90 45.87 2.81
CA ILE A 406 -14.04 44.72 2.49
C ILE A 406 -14.25 44.46 0.99
N GLN A 407 -13.17 44.48 0.22
CA GLN A 407 -13.21 44.34 -1.24
C GLN A 407 -13.23 42.86 -1.66
N ASP A 408 -13.57 42.61 -2.92
CA ASP A 408 -13.53 41.26 -3.49
C ASP A 408 -12.07 40.77 -3.58
N GLY A 409 -11.77 39.62 -2.96
CA GLY A 409 -10.41 39.09 -2.86
C GLY A 409 -10.26 37.99 -1.81
N ASP A 410 -9.05 37.44 -1.70
CA ASP A 410 -8.71 36.39 -0.73
C ASP A 410 -8.20 36.99 0.59
N TYR A 411 -8.66 36.44 1.70
CA TYR A 411 -8.37 36.85 3.07
C TYR A 411 -8.04 35.64 3.95
N VAL A 412 -7.39 35.88 5.08
CA VAL A 412 -7.17 34.89 6.15
C VAL A 412 -7.92 35.35 7.39
N ILE A 413 -8.77 34.49 7.95
CA ILE A 413 -9.47 34.69 9.21
C ILE A 413 -8.73 33.94 10.31
N THR A 414 -8.54 34.59 11.46
CA THR A 414 -8.16 33.95 12.73
C THR A 414 -9.39 33.90 13.63
N TYR A 415 -9.74 32.72 14.14
CA TYR A 415 -10.92 32.52 14.97
C TYR A 415 -10.70 31.57 16.16
N THR A 416 -11.62 31.64 17.13
CA THR A 416 -11.73 30.75 18.28
C THR A 416 -13.17 30.23 18.41
N LEU A 417 -13.35 29.06 19.05
CA LEU A 417 -14.66 28.57 19.48
C LEU A 417 -14.72 28.50 21.01
N GLY A 418 -15.88 28.86 21.57
CA GLY A 418 -16.22 28.67 22.99
C GLY A 418 -17.68 28.29 23.19
N GLY A 419 -18.08 28.04 24.44
CA GLY A 419 -19.43 27.53 24.76
C GLY A 419 -19.40 26.03 25.01
N ALA A 420 -20.27 25.27 24.36
CA ALA A 420 -20.26 23.80 24.38
C ALA A 420 -18.97 23.25 23.74
N ASN A 421 -18.61 23.75 22.56
CA ASN A 421 -17.38 23.38 21.86
C ASN A 421 -16.27 24.42 22.11
N THR A 422 -15.02 23.96 22.24
CA THR A 422 -13.87 24.85 22.48
C THR A 422 -12.72 24.57 21.52
N LEU A 423 -12.31 25.60 20.77
CA LEU A 423 -11.20 25.52 19.82
C LEU A 423 -10.22 26.67 20.08
N ALA A 424 -8.92 26.32 20.15
CA ALA A 424 -7.85 27.30 20.26
C ALA A 424 -7.70 28.11 18.95
N GLU A 425 -7.01 29.24 19.04
CA GLU A 425 -6.75 30.17 17.94
C GLU A 425 -6.33 29.44 16.64
N THR A 426 -7.18 29.48 15.63
CA THR A 426 -7.10 28.71 14.38
C THR A 426 -7.29 29.63 13.19
N THR A 427 -6.56 29.39 12.08
CA THR A 427 -6.65 30.20 10.87
C THR A 427 -7.30 29.46 9.70
N ILE A 428 -8.02 30.20 8.84
CA ILE A 428 -8.64 29.69 7.62
C ILE A 428 -8.64 30.74 6.50
N ASN A 429 -8.44 30.32 5.26
CA ASN A 429 -8.51 31.20 4.09
C ASN A 429 -9.97 31.30 3.59
N VAL A 430 -10.42 32.52 3.28
CA VAL A 430 -11.76 32.80 2.74
C VAL A 430 -11.67 33.78 1.57
N THR A 431 -12.58 33.66 0.60
CA THR A 431 -12.69 34.63 -0.51
C THR A 431 -13.93 35.48 -0.31
N PHE A 432 -13.77 36.81 -0.24
CA PHE A 432 -14.90 37.74 -0.31
C PHE A 432 -15.26 38.00 -1.78
N THR A 433 -16.56 38.01 -2.09
CA THR A 433 -17.11 38.35 -3.41
C THR A 433 -18.45 39.06 -3.25
N ALA A 434 -18.58 40.26 -3.82
CA ALA A 434 -19.68 41.20 -3.59
C ALA A 434 -20.01 41.44 -2.09
N GLY A 435 -18.99 41.44 -1.23
CA GLY A 435 -19.16 41.59 0.23
C GLY A 435 -19.65 40.33 0.96
N VAL A 436 -19.61 39.15 0.34
CA VAL A 436 -19.98 37.86 0.96
C VAL A 436 -18.77 36.92 0.97
N ALA A 437 -18.53 36.23 2.09
CA ALA A 437 -17.57 35.14 2.21
C ALA A 437 -18.19 33.96 2.97
N GLU A 438 -17.69 32.75 2.73
CA GLU A 438 -18.25 31.50 3.26
C GLU A 438 -17.11 30.56 3.69
N PHE A 439 -17.22 29.94 4.87
CA PHE A 439 -16.30 28.88 5.29
C PHE A 439 -16.97 27.84 6.19
N GLU A 440 -16.43 26.61 6.20
CA GLU A 440 -16.93 25.52 7.03
C GLU A 440 -16.14 25.42 8.34
N LEU A 441 -16.84 25.36 9.48
CA LEU A 441 -16.29 24.77 10.69
C LEU A 441 -16.22 23.25 10.51
N ALA A 442 -15.07 22.63 10.81
CA ALA A 442 -14.88 21.19 10.61
C ALA A 442 -15.71 20.37 11.61
N ALA A 443 -16.22 19.22 11.18
CA ALA A 443 -17.15 18.39 11.96
C ALA A 443 -16.60 18.00 13.34
N GLU A 444 -15.32 17.64 13.39
CA GLU A 444 -14.58 17.27 14.61
C GLU A 444 -14.39 18.44 15.60
N THR A 445 -14.77 19.66 15.23
CA THR A 445 -14.78 20.83 16.13
C THR A 445 -16.15 21.10 16.77
N LEU A 446 -17.18 20.33 16.40
CA LEU A 446 -18.58 20.47 16.82
C LEU A 446 -19.13 19.15 17.40
N ALA A 447 -18.33 18.51 18.26
CA ALA A 447 -18.58 17.20 18.84
C ALA A 447 -19.41 17.21 20.14
N GLU A 448 -19.70 18.38 20.73
CA GLU A 448 -20.53 18.52 21.93
C GLU A 448 -21.79 19.33 21.62
N ALA A 449 -22.96 18.80 21.99
CA ALA A 449 -24.24 19.46 21.73
C ALA A 449 -24.50 20.65 22.68
N GLY A 450 -25.03 21.75 22.13
CA GLY A 450 -25.40 22.97 22.83
C GLY A 450 -24.90 24.25 22.17
N THR A 451 -25.17 25.39 22.80
CA THR A 451 -24.79 26.71 22.28
C THR A 451 -23.27 26.86 22.16
N THR A 452 -22.81 27.22 20.97
CA THR A 452 -21.42 27.45 20.60
C THR A 452 -21.24 28.87 20.07
N SER A 453 -20.20 29.56 20.54
CA SER A 453 -19.84 30.92 20.17
C SER A 453 -18.57 30.90 19.31
N LEU A 454 -18.71 31.27 18.04
CA LEU A 454 -17.59 31.54 17.13
C LEU A 454 -17.12 32.98 17.31
N THR A 455 -15.86 33.21 17.64
CA THR A 455 -15.28 34.57 17.68
C THR A 455 -14.20 34.71 16.62
N ILE A 456 -14.35 35.70 15.73
CA ILE A 456 -13.33 36.10 14.76
C ILE A 456 -12.44 37.14 15.45
N GLU A 457 -11.19 36.77 15.69
CA GLU A 457 -10.19 37.57 16.39
C GLU A 457 -9.46 38.53 15.42
N ALA A 458 -9.16 38.04 14.21
CA ALA A 458 -8.50 38.82 13.15
C ALA A 458 -8.99 38.41 11.74
N LEU A 459 -8.82 39.32 10.78
CA LEU A 459 -9.07 39.13 9.35
C LEU A 459 -7.96 39.89 8.62
N THR A 460 -7.21 39.24 7.73
CA THR A 460 -6.08 39.87 7.03
C THR A 460 -6.15 39.60 5.53
N THR A 461 -5.56 40.45 4.69
CA THR A 461 -5.49 40.21 3.23
C THR A 461 -4.52 39.05 2.94
N ALA A 462 -4.93 38.04 2.18
CA ALA A 462 -4.11 36.83 1.97
C ALA A 462 -2.83 37.07 1.15
N SER A 463 -2.71 38.23 0.50
CA SER A 463 -1.53 38.65 -0.25
C SER A 463 -0.48 39.38 0.58
N GLN A 464 -0.89 40.14 1.61
CA GLN A 464 -0.02 41.12 2.29
C GLN A 464 -0.20 41.18 3.83
N SER A 465 -1.15 40.42 4.39
CA SER A 465 -1.47 40.37 5.82
C SER A 465 -1.95 41.70 6.43
N CYS A 466 -2.59 42.58 5.65
CA CYS A 466 -3.14 43.83 6.18
C CYS A 466 -4.31 43.55 7.13
N ASP A 467 -4.12 43.78 8.43
CA ASP A 467 -5.12 43.57 9.48
C ASP A 467 -6.37 44.44 9.27
N ALA A 468 -7.54 43.82 9.40
CA ALA A 468 -8.83 44.50 9.34
C ALA A 468 -9.14 45.23 10.65
N THR A 469 -9.63 46.47 10.53
CA THR A 469 -10.15 47.22 11.67
C THR A 469 -11.57 46.77 12.04
N GLY A 470 -12.00 46.98 13.29
CA GLY A 470 -13.38 46.68 13.74
C GLY A 470 -13.62 45.31 14.39
N LEU A 471 -12.58 44.47 14.51
CA LEU A 471 -12.62 43.17 15.20
C LEU A 471 -12.27 43.27 16.71
N PRO A 472 -12.62 42.27 17.55
CA PRO A 472 -13.27 40.99 17.23
C PRO A 472 -14.80 41.07 17.12
N ILE A 473 -15.39 40.08 16.44
CA ILE A 473 -16.85 39.83 16.42
C ILE A 473 -17.17 38.41 16.88
N THR A 474 -18.29 38.24 17.59
CA THR A 474 -18.76 36.94 18.10
C THR A 474 -20.13 36.59 17.54
N ILE A 475 -20.33 35.33 17.16
CA ILE A 475 -21.53 34.77 16.53
C ILE A 475 -21.94 33.51 17.31
N ASP A 476 -23.14 33.52 17.90
CA ASP A 476 -23.68 32.37 18.63
C ASP A 476 -24.58 31.51 17.72
N PHE A 477 -24.46 30.19 17.81
CA PHE A 477 -25.31 29.20 17.13
C PHE A 477 -25.49 27.93 17.99
N GLU A 478 -26.48 27.10 17.69
CA GLU A 478 -26.74 25.86 18.44
C GLU A 478 -26.18 24.63 17.69
N VAL A 479 -25.46 23.76 18.41
CA VAL A 479 -25.13 22.41 17.93
C VAL A 479 -26.19 21.45 18.48
N LEU A 480 -27.05 20.94 17.60
CA LEU A 480 -28.19 20.10 17.95
C LEU A 480 -27.75 18.64 18.13
N PRO A 481 -28.24 17.93 19.17
CA PRO A 481 -27.82 16.56 19.45
C PRO A 481 -28.28 15.58 18.37
N VAL A 482 -27.41 14.64 18.02
CA VAL A 482 -27.69 13.58 17.04
C VAL A 482 -28.40 12.40 17.74
N PRO A 483 -29.44 11.81 17.13
CA PRO A 483 -30.07 10.60 17.69
C PRO A 483 -29.09 9.42 17.63
N THR A 484 -28.69 8.86 18.78
CA THR A 484 -27.83 7.68 18.85
C THR A 484 -28.59 6.46 19.37
N LEU A 485 -28.10 5.25 19.05
CA LEU A 485 -28.66 3.98 19.52
C LEU A 485 -27.69 3.20 20.42
N GLU A 486 -26.55 3.77 20.84
CA GLU A 486 -25.43 3.02 21.46
C GLU A 486 -25.83 2.23 22.73
N ASN A 487 -26.67 2.81 23.59
CA ASN A 487 -27.19 2.13 24.79
C ASN A 487 -28.51 1.37 24.56
N THR A 488 -29.06 1.38 23.34
CA THR A 488 -30.37 0.80 23.03
C THR A 488 -30.26 -0.72 22.85
N THR A 489 -31.04 -1.47 23.62
CA THR A 489 -31.21 -2.91 23.43
C THR A 489 -32.22 -3.16 22.31
N ILE A 490 -31.75 -3.67 21.17
CA ILE A 490 -32.59 -4.10 20.04
C ILE A 490 -32.82 -5.61 20.14
N SER A 491 -34.07 -6.04 20.04
CA SER A 491 -34.47 -7.46 20.08
C SER A 491 -35.66 -7.73 19.15
N VAL A 492 -35.69 -8.92 18.55
CA VAL A 492 -36.82 -9.44 17.76
C VAL A 492 -36.90 -10.94 17.99
N ASP A 493 -38.11 -11.44 18.23
CA ASP A 493 -38.37 -12.87 18.40
C ASP A 493 -38.46 -13.58 17.05
N SER A 494 -38.09 -14.86 16.99
CA SER A 494 -38.26 -15.69 15.78
C SER A 494 -39.74 -15.96 15.51
N VAL A 495 -40.14 -15.86 14.24
CA VAL A 495 -41.56 -15.94 13.78
C VAL A 495 -41.79 -17.11 12.81
N CYS A 496 -43.05 -17.39 12.49
CA CYS A 496 -43.41 -18.34 11.43
C CYS A 496 -43.51 -17.67 10.04
N LEU A 497 -43.30 -18.47 8.99
CA LEU A 497 -43.39 -18.04 7.59
C LEU A 497 -44.80 -17.51 7.28
N GLY A 498 -44.92 -16.21 7.03
CA GLY A 498 -46.20 -15.54 6.79
C GLY A 498 -46.77 -14.77 8.00
N GLU A 499 -46.01 -14.64 9.09
CA GLU A 499 -46.27 -13.71 10.20
C GLU A 499 -45.38 -12.48 10.11
N ASP A 500 -45.85 -11.34 10.66
CA ASP A 500 -45.07 -10.10 10.77
C ASP A 500 -44.08 -10.20 11.95
N ALA A 501 -42.87 -9.66 11.80
CA ALA A 501 -41.86 -9.66 12.87
C ALA A 501 -41.77 -8.29 13.57
N LEU A 502 -41.74 -8.29 14.91
CA LEU A 502 -41.69 -7.06 15.70
C LEU A 502 -40.27 -6.78 16.22
N ILE A 503 -39.61 -5.77 15.67
CA ILE A 503 -38.37 -5.22 16.24
C ILE A 503 -38.74 -4.35 17.43
N SER A 504 -38.23 -4.69 18.61
CA SER A 504 -38.39 -3.92 19.84
C SER A 504 -37.08 -3.22 20.21
N PHE A 505 -37.18 -1.93 20.52
CA PHE A 505 -36.10 -1.08 21.02
C PHE A 505 -36.41 -0.79 22.50
N THR A 506 -35.46 -1.06 23.39
CA THR A 506 -35.63 -0.87 24.84
C THR A 506 -34.37 -0.31 25.49
N ASN A 507 -34.50 0.31 26.67
CA ASN A 507 -33.41 0.99 27.38
C ASN A 507 -32.73 2.11 26.56
N SER A 508 -33.42 2.71 25.60
CA SER A 508 -32.84 3.78 24.78
C SER A 508 -32.71 5.08 25.58
N ASP A 509 -31.56 5.75 25.47
CA ASP A 509 -31.35 7.12 25.98
C ASP A 509 -31.96 8.20 25.07
N LEU A 510 -32.60 7.82 23.95
CA LEU A 510 -33.37 8.73 23.11
C LEU A 510 -34.52 9.36 23.90
N ALA A 511 -34.65 10.68 23.81
CA ALA A 511 -35.72 11.43 24.45
C ALA A 511 -37.10 11.07 23.88
N ASP A 512 -38.15 11.19 24.70
CA ASP A 512 -39.55 10.98 24.29
C ASP A 512 -39.89 11.82 23.04
N GLY A 513 -40.13 11.16 21.91
CA GLY A 513 -40.16 11.84 20.61
C GLY A 513 -40.48 10.93 19.42
N SER A 514 -40.81 11.56 18.29
CA SER A 514 -40.94 10.90 16.99
C SER A 514 -39.59 10.93 16.28
N TYR A 515 -39.20 9.80 15.70
CA TYR A 515 -37.97 9.58 14.94
C TYR A 515 -38.30 8.85 13.64
N ILE A 516 -37.44 8.95 12.64
CA ILE A 516 -37.54 8.20 11.39
C ILE A 516 -36.41 7.17 11.37
N ILE A 517 -36.72 5.89 11.19
CA ILE A 517 -35.74 4.81 11.12
C ILE A 517 -35.76 4.18 9.72
N THR A 518 -34.57 4.02 9.13
CA THR A 518 -34.35 3.32 7.87
C THR A 518 -33.69 1.97 8.16
N TYR A 519 -34.19 0.89 7.57
CA TYR A 519 -33.65 -0.46 7.76
C TYR A 519 -33.55 -1.26 6.46
N GLN A 520 -32.85 -2.39 6.51
CA GLN A 520 -32.66 -3.33 5.40
C GLN A 520 -32.85 -4.77 5.92
N VAL A 521 -33.55 -5.60 5.15
CA VAL A 521 -33.79 -7.01 5.48
C VAL A 521 -32.91 -7.89 4.58
N GLY A 522 -31.94 -8.59 5.18
CA GLY A 522 -30.93 -9.39 4.49
C GLY A 522 -30.07 -8.59 3.50
N GLU A 523 -29.55 -9.27 2.48
CA GLU A 523 -28.87 -8.66 1.31
C GLU A 523 -29.86 -7.97 0.34
N GLY A 524 -31.10 -7.71 0.78
CA GLY A 524 -32.23 -7.30 -0.05
C GLY A 524 -32.29 -5.80 -0.36
N THR A 525 -33.39 -5.40 -0.99
CA THR A 525 -33.73 -3.98 -1.21
C THR A 525 -33.86 -3.25 0.13
N LEU A 526 -33.44 -1.98 0.19
CA LEU A 526 -33.74 -1.09 1.32
C LEU A 526 -35.25 -1.07 1.60
N ALA A 527 -35.63 -1.24 2.86
CA ALA A 527 -37.02 -1.10 3.29
C ALA A 527 -37.43 0.39 3.31
N PRO A 528 -38.73 0.73 3.23
CA PRO A 528 -39.17 2.09 3.45
C PRO A 528 -38.80 2.57 4.86
N SER A 529 -38.53 3.86 5.01
CA SER A 529 -38.29 4.46 6.32
C SER A 529 -39.60 4.65 7.09
N GLU A 530 -39.64 4.16 8.33
CA GLU A 530 -40.81 4.25 9.21
C GLU A 530 -40.70 5.41 10.20
N ASN A 531 -41.84 5.98 10.59
CA ASN A 531 -41.92 6.93 11.69
C ASN A 531 -42.26 6.18 12.99
N VAL A 532 -41.32 6.23 13.94
CA VAL A 532 -41.33 5.50 15.20
C VAL A 532 -41.40 6.51 16.34
N THR A 533 -42.24 6.25 17.35
CA THR A 533 -42.29 7.10 18.55
C THR A 533 -41.64 6.37 19.72
N PHE A 534 -40.59 6.97 20.27
CA PHE A 534 -39.96 6.53 21.52
C PHE A 534 -40.69 7.18 22.70
N ALA A 535 -40.95 6.39 23.74
CA ALA A 535 -41.51 6.86 25.00
C ALA A 535 -40.94 6.06 26.18
N GLY A 536 -40.32 6.73 27.15
CA GLY A 536 -39.65 6.08 28.28
C GLY A 536 -38.43 5.22 27.89
N GLY A 537 -37.83 5.47 26.73
CA GLY A 537 -36.75 4.66 26.17
C GLY A 537 -37.20 3.37 25.46
N GLU A 538 -38.51 3.19 25.24
CA GLU A 538 -39.10 2.05 24.53
C GLU A 538 -39.73 2.47 23.18
N ALA A 539 -39.59 1.63 22.15
CA ALA A 539 -40.22 1.78 20.83
C ALA A 539 -40.30 0.42 20.08
N SER A 540 -41.01 0.37 18.94
CA SER A 540 -41.01 -0.79 18.04
C SER A 540 -41.27 -0.46 16.57
N ILE A 541 -40.87 -1.38 15.69
CA ILE A 541 -41.08 -1.39 14.22
C ILE A 541 -41.66 -2.76 13.84
N THR A 542 -42.60 -2.78 12.89
CA THR A 542 -43.13 -4.04 12.33
C THR A 542 -42.53 -4.29 10.96
N ILE A 543 -41.95 -5.47 10.76
CA ILE A 543 -41.52 -5.98 9.45
C ILE A 543 -42.69 -6.78 8.86
N ASP A 544 -43.22 -6.32 7.74
CA ASP A 544 -44.30 -6.99 7.01
C ASP A 544 -43.86 -8.38 6.52
N SER A 545 -44.73 -9.37 6.74
CA SER A 545 -44.57 -10.75 6.26
C SER A 545 -44.28 -10.87 4.74
N GLU A 546 -44.69 -9.90 3.91
CA GLU A 546 -44.33 -9.82 2.48
C GLU A 546 -42.80 -9.70 2.23
N LEU A 547 -42.01 -9.32 3.25
CA LEU A 547 -40.55 -9.28 3.19
C LEU A 547 -39.87 -10.57 3.70
N LEU A 548 -40.61 -11.45 4.39
CA LEU A 548 -40.11 -12.62 5.10
C LEU A 548 -40.38 -13.94 4.34
N ILE A 549 -40.30 -13.89 3.01
CA ILE A 549 -40.79 -14.93 2.07
C ILE A 549 -40.00 -16.24 2.04
N ASN A 550 -38.85 -16.35 2.70
CA ASN A 550 -38.01 -17.54 2.71
C ASN A 550 -37.72 -17.98 4.16
N PRO A 551 -37.88 -19.26 4.51
CA PRO A 551 -37.49 -19.76 5.83
C PRO A 551 -35.96 -19.81 5.99
N GLY A 552 -35.49 -19.62 7.22
CA GLY A 552 -34.08 -19.55 7.58
C GLY A 552 -33.74 -18.31 8.41
N SER A 553 -32.45 -18.09 8.67
CA SER A 553 -31.98 -16.97 9.47
C SER A 553 -31.97 -15.66 8.68
N VAL A 554 -32.59 -14.62 9.21
CA VAL A 554 -32.76 -13.29 8.60
C VAL A 554 -32.08 -12.26 9.49
N THR A 555 -31.13 -11.53 8.92
CA THR A 555 -30.50 -10.37 9.56
C THR A 555 -31.20 -9.09 9.11
N VAL A 556 -31.53 -8.23 10.06
CA VAL A 556 -31.99 -6.86 9.81
C VAL A 556 -30.88 -5.90 10.20
N SER A 557 -30.56 -4.99 9.30
CA SER A 557 -29.64 -3.88 9.55
C SER A 557 -30.47 -2.62 9.73
N ILE A 558 -30.35 -1.96 10.88
CA ILE A 558 -30.66 -0.52 10.96
C ILE A 558 -29.57 0.19 10.16
N ILE A 559 -30.00 1.14 9.32
CA ILE A 559 -29.13 1.87 8.37
C ILE A 559 -28.99 3.34 8.79
N SER A 560 -30.07 3.94 9.28
CA SER A 560 -30.02 5.29 9.86
C SER A 560 -31.21 5.57 10.78
N ILE A 561 -31.02 6.50 11.70
CA ILE A 561 -32.07 7.10 12.53
C ILE A 561 -32.00 8.62 12.43
N ALA A 562 -33.14 9.28 12.24
CA ALA A 562 -33.26 10.73 12.07
C ALA A 562 -34.32 11.34 12.99
N ASN A 563 -34.05 12.53 13.53
CA ASN A 563 -35.03 13.33 14.25
C ASN A 563 -35.73 14.28 13.24
N PRO A 564 -37.03 14.11 12.94
CA PRO A 564 -37.76 14.93 11.97
C PRO A 564 -37.98 16.39 12.41
N ALA A 565 -37.69 16.74 13.67
CA ALA A 565 -37.80 18.11 14.17
C ALA A 565 -36.50 18.93 14.02
N SER A 566 -35.32 18.31 14.21
CA SER A 566 -34.01 18.95 14.01
C SER A 566 -33.36 18.61 12.66
N LEU A 567 -33.89 17.63 11.92
CA LEU A 567 -33.28 17.02 10.72
C LEU A 567 -31.93 16.33 10.96
N CYS A 568 -31.41 16.31 12.19
CA CYS A 568 -30.21 15.58 12.55
C CYS A 568 -30.42 14.06 12.46
N PHE A 569 -29.48 13.37 11.84
CA PHE A 569 -29.51 11.93 11.66
C PHE A 569 -28.16 11.27 11.92
N ASN A 570 -28.21 9.98 12.24
CA ASN A 570 -27.07 9.13 12.50
C ASN A 570 -27.13 7.91 11.58
N ASP A 571 -26.07 7.67 10.82
CA ASP A 571 -25.93 6.50 9.95
C ASP A 571 -25.28 5.37 10.77
N THR A 572 -26.10 4.73 11.61
CA THR A 572 -25.67 3.61 12.45
C THR A 572 -25.74 2.28 11.69
N ALA A 573 -24.81 1.37 11.99
CA ALA A 573 -24.78 0.02 11.43
C ALA A 573 -25.10 -1.04 12.50
N THR A 574 -26.22 -0.87 13.21
CA THR A 574 -26.67 -1.80 14.25
C THR A 574 -27.50 -2.93 13.64
N THR A 575 -27.09 -4.18 13.83
CA THR A 575 -27.77 -5.36 13.27
C THR A 575 -28.41 -6.24 14.34
N VAL A 576 -29.48 -6.92 13.97
CA VAL A 576 -30.14 -7.96 14.78
C VAL A 576 -30.56 -9.11 13.85
N SER A 577 -30.53 -10.35 14.34
CA SER A 577 -30.89 -11.54 13.53
C SER A 577 -31.90 -12.41 14.27
N PHE A 578 -32.85 -12.97 13.53
CA PHE A 578 -33.87 -13.90 13.99
C PHE A 578 -34.15 -14.96 12.93
N ASP A 579 -34.85 -16.05 13.28
CA ASP A 579 -35.16 -17.12 12.33
C ASP A 579 -36.63 -17.06 11.88
N VAL A 580 -36.85 -17.13 10.56
CA VAL A 580 -38.17 -17.35 9.96
C VAL A 580 -38.40 -18.85 9.82
N ASN A 581 -39.35 -19.38 10.57
CA ASN A 581 -39.61 -20.81 10.69
C ASN A 581 -40.61 -21.29 9.64
N SER A 582 -40.31 -22.40 8.96
CA SER A 582 -41.25 -23.04 8.03
C SER A 582 -42.48 -23.60 8.77
N ILE A 583 -43.68 -23.34 8.24
CA ILE A 583 -44.91 -24.03 8.66
C ILE A 583 -44.79 -25.52 8.28
N PRO A 584 -45.03 -26.47 9.20
CA PRO A 584 -45.08 -27.89 8.86
C PRO A 584 -46.37 -28.25 8.12
N ASP A 585 -46.28 -29.18 7.18
CA ASP A 585 -47.41 -29.74 6.43
C ASP A 585 -47.30 -31.28 6.39
N LEU A 586 -48.43 -31.95 6.10
CA LEU A 586 -48.51 -33.41 5.92
C LEU A 586 -49.51 -33.72 4.80
N MET A 587 -49.14 -34.62 3.89
CA MET A 587 -49.98 -35.00 2.74
C MET A 587 -50.57 -36.41 2.88
N ASP A 588 -51.62 -36.67 2.09
CA ASP A 588 -52.27 -37.99 1.97
C ASP A 588 -51.27 -39.03 1.43
N GLY A 589 -50.67 -39.79 2.34
CA GLY A 589 -49.64 -40.80 2.07
C GLY A 589 -48.47 -40.77 3.05
N ASP A 590 -48.27 -39.64 3.75
CA ASP A 590 -47.12 -39.43 4.65
C ASP A 590 -47.21 -40.27 5.94
N LEU A 591 -48.41 -40.73 6.31
CA LEU A 591 -48.65 -41.58 7.49
C LEU A 591 -48.79 -43.05 7.12
N SER A 592 -47.98 -43.89 7.76
CA SER A 592 -48.08 -45.36 7.67
C SER A 592 -48.04 -46.01 9.04
N ALA A 593 -48.80 -47.09 9.21
CA ALA A 593 -48.82 -47.91 10.42
C ALA A 593 -48.91 -49.38 9.99
N SER A 594 -48.17 -50.25 10.69
CA SER A 594 -48.31 -51.71 10.56
C SER A 594 -49.49 -52.20 11.41
N ASP A 595 -49.93 -53.43 11.17
CA ASP A 595 -50.81 -54.14 12.11
C ASP A 595 -50.11 -54.32 13.47
N ILE A 596 -50.88 -54.20 14.56
CA ILE A 596 -50.38 -54.09 15.93
C ILE A 596 -51.04 -55.14 16.82
N CYS A 597 -50.32 -55.69 17.80
CA CYS A 597 -50.87 -56.68 18.71
C CYS A 597 -51.67 -56.03 19.86
N LEU A 598 -52.73 -56.69 20.29
CA LEU A 598 -53.63 -56.21 21.34
C LEU A 598 -52.87 -55.90 22.63
N ALA A 599 -53.01 -54.66 23.12
CA ALA A 599 -52.29 -54.12 24.27
C ALA A 599 -50.75 -54.02 24.13
N GLU A 600 -50.23 -53.89 22.90
CA GLU A 600 -48.88 -53.37 22.62
C GLU A 600 -48.94 -51.93 22.09
N ASP A 601 -47.84 -51.19 22.18
CA ASP A 601 -47.75 -49.80 21.66
C ASP A 601 -47.65 -49.83 20.13
N GLY A 602 -48.49 -49.04 19.45
CA GLY A 602 -48.55 -48.98 17.99
C GLY A 602 -47.59 -47.96 17.40
N LEU A 603 -46.66 -48.37 16.54
CA LEU A 603 -45.73 -47.44 15.87
C LEU A 603 -46.36 -46.85 14.60
N VAL A 604 -46.46 -45.53 14.54
CA VAL A 604 -46.83 -44.78 13.33
C VAL A 604 -45.58 -44.12 12.76
N THR A 605 -45.31 -44.35 11.49
CA THR A 605 -44.18 -43.76 10.76
C THR A 605 -44.67 -42.61 9.89
N ILE A 606 -44.01 -41.46 10.03
CA ILE A 606 -44.14 -40.29 9.19
C ILE A 606 -43.04 -40.37 8.12
N THR A 607 -43.38 -40.12 6.86
CA THR A 607 -42.42 -40.01 5.75
C THR A 607 -42.90 -38.90 4.81
N SER A 608 -42.36 -37.70 4.98
CA SER A 608 -42.74 -36.50 4.24
C SER A 608 -41.48 -35.74 3.80
N SER A 609 -41.44 -35.25 2.56
CA SER A 609 -40.32 -34.42 2.10
C SER A 609 -40.33 -32.99 2.67
N ASP A 610 -41.47 -32.58 3.21
CA ASP A 610 -41.78 -31.17 3.47
C ASP A 610 -41.65 -30.84 4.96
N LEU A 611 -41.30 -31.83 5.79
CA LEU A 611 -40.86 -31.68 7.17
C LEU A 611 -39.34 -31.67 7.27
N ALA A 612 -38.79 -30.61 7.84
CA ALA A 612 -37.37 -30.47 8.15
C ALA A 612 -36.93 -31.36 9.33
N ASP A 613 -35.63 -31.44 9.59
CA ASP A 613 -35.08 -32.14 10.75
C ASP A 613 -35.45 -31.38 12.03
N GLY A 614 -36.20 -32.02 12.94
CA GLY A 614 -36.73 -31.37 14.14
C GLY A 614 -37.69 -32.23 14.96
N GLU A 615 -38.03 -31.76 16.16
CA GLU A 615 -39.09 -32.34 16.99
C GLU A 615 -40.43 -31.66 16.66
N TYR A 616 -41.45 -32.48 16.45
CA TYR A 616 -42.81 -32.06 16.13
C TYR A 616 -43.80 -32.69 17.11
N THR A 617 -44.85 -31.94 17.46
CA THR A 617 -46.03 -32.47 18.18
C THR A 617 -47.16 -32.70 17.18
N ILE A 618 -47.68 -33.91 17.15
CA ILE A 618 -48.77 -34.35 16.27
C ILE A 618 -50.00 -34.61 17.14
N ASP A 619 -51.07 -33.85 16.91
CA ASP A 619 -52.38 -34.12 17.48
C ASP A 619 -53.14 -35.08 16.55
N TYR A 620 -53.76 -36.10 17.12
CA TYR A 620 -54.43 -37.16 16.37
C TYR A 620 -55.68 -37.72 17.07
N GLU A 621 -56.51 -38.37 16.28
CA GLU A 621 -57.68 -39.11 16.75
C GLU A 621 -57.68 -40.54 16.19
N LEU A 622 -58.22 -41.48 16.97
CA LEU A 622 -58.44 -42.87 16.58
C LEU A 622 -59.93 -43.15 16.39
N ALA A 623 -60.27 -43.91 15.37
CA ALA A 623 -61.62 -44.41 15.10
C ALA A 623 -61.60 -45.86 14.59
N GLY A 624 -62.77 -46.51 14.55
CA GLY A 624 -62.92 -47.91 14.16
C GLY A 624 -63.13 -48.81 15.38
N ALA A 625 -62.35 -49.89 15.50
CA ALA A 625 -62.41 -50.81 16.64
C ALA A 625 -61.96 -50.15 17.95
N ASN A 626 -61.00 -49.23 17.87
CA ASN A 626 -60.53 -48.40 18.98
C ASN A 626 -60.90 -46.94 18.73
N THR A 627 -61.20 -46.19 19.80
CA THR A 627 -61.63 -44.79 19.70
C THR A 627 -60.96 -43.92 20.77
N ALA A 628 -60.24 -42.90 20.35
CA ALA A 628 -59.61 -41.91 21.21
C ALA A 628 -59.63 -40.54 20.51
N LEU A 629 -59.96 -39.48 21.24
CA LEU A 629 -60.09 -38.12 20.70
C LEU A 629 -59.05 -37.21 21.36
N ALA A 630 -58.61 -36.16 20.66
CA ALA A 630 -57.60 -35.21 21.13
C ALA A 630 -56.39 -35.90 21.81
N GLN A 631 -55.81 -36.91 21.14
CA GLN A 631 -54.53 -37.49 21.54
C GLN A 631 -53.40 -36.64 20.96
N SER A 632 -52.23 -36.69 21.60
CA SER A 632 -51.05 -35.93 21.18
C SER A 632 -49.81 -36.75 21.45
N ALA A 633 -48.84 -36.74 20.52
CA ALA A 633 -47.55 -37.40 20.67
C ALA A 633 -46.46 -36.61 19.95
N THR A 634 -45.22 -36.69 20.44
CA THR A 634 -44.07 -36.10 19.75
C THR A 634 -43.41 -37.10 18.79
N ALA A 635 -42.93 -36.60 17.66
CA ALA A 635 -42.09 -37.32 16.72
C ALA A 635 -40.82 -36.51 16.44
N LEU A 636 -39.67 -37.17 16.49
CA LEU A 636 -38.41 -36.60 15.98
C LEU A 636 -38.27 -36.98 14.50
N VAL A 637 -38.35 -36.00 13.61
CA VAL A 637 -38.14 -36.17 12.17
C VAL A 637 -36.67 -35.93 11.85
N ASN A 638 -36.06 -36.82 11.07
CA ASN A 638 -34.72 -36.68 10.52
C ASN A 638 -34.76 -37.10 9.04
N ASN A 639 -34.29 -36.24 8.14
CA ASN A 639 -34.27 -36.44 6.69
C ASN A 639 -35.68 -36.81 6.14
N GLY A 640 -36.71 -36.13 6.64
CA GLY A 640 -38.12 -36.35 6.28
C GLY A 640 -38.77 -37.61 6.87
N VAL A 641 -38.06 -38.41 7.67
CA VAL A 641 -38.58 -39.61 8.32
C VAL A 641 -38.63 -39.43 9.83
N GLY A 642 -39.80 -39.68 10.43
CA GLY A 642 -40.01 -39.66 11.88
C GLY A 642 -41.01 -40.72 12.31
N SER A 643 -41.20 -40.89 13.61
CA SER A 643 -42.24 -41.79 14.14
C SER A 643 -42.71 -41.38 15.53
N PHE A 644 -43.94 -41.78 15.86
CA PHE A 644 -44.54 -41.64 17.18
C PHE A 644 -45.31 -42.90 17.56
N THR A 645 -45.63 -43.08 18.84
CA THR A 645 -46.37 -44.23 19.34
C THR A 645 -47.81 -43.89 19.71
N ILE A 646 -48.72 -44.78 19.32
CA ILE A 646 -50.08 -44.89 19.83
C ILE A 646 -50.02 -45.76 21.10
N PRO A 647 -50.35 -45.24 22.30
CA PRO A 647 -50.21 -46.02 23.53
C PRO A 647 -51.12 -47.25 23.56
N ALA A 648 -50.59 -48.38 24.04
CA ALA A 648 -51.28 -49.66 24.22
C ALA A 648 -52.62 -49.55 24.97
N THR A 649 -52.74 -48.58 25.88
CA THR A 649 -53.97 -48.28 26.63
C THR A 649 -55.13 -47.80 25.75
N THR A 650 -54.84 -47.29 24.56
CA THR A 650 -55.83 -46.89 23.54
C THR A 650 -56.16 -48.01 22.55
N LEU A 651 -55.32 -49.07 22.47
CA LEU A 651 -55.46 -50.23 21.60
C LEU A 651 -56.02 -51.45 22.37
N ALA A 652 -57.14 -51.23 23.05
CA ALA A 652 -57.76 -52.17 23.98
C ALA A 652 -58.77 -53.15 23.34
N ALA A 653 -59.08 -53.00 22.05
CA ALA A 653 -59.98 -53.85 21.30
C ALA A 653 -59.36 -54.33 19.97
N THR A 654 -59.65 -55.57 19.59
CA THR A 654 -59.20 -56.15 18.31
C THR A 654 -60.06 -55.69 17.15
N GLY A 655 -59.45 -55.44 15.99
CA GLY A 655 -60.14 -55.01 14.77
C GLY A 655 -59.49 -53.80 14.11
N THR A 656 -59.97 -53.45 12.92
CA THR A 656 -59.44 -52.32 12.14
C THR A 656 -59.59 -50.99 12.87
N THR A 657 -58.49 -50.27 13.01
CA THR A 657 -58.41 -48.93 13.61
C THR A 657 -57.80 -47.97 12.60
N SER A 658 -58.42 -46.80 12.45
CA SER A 658 -57.89 -45.69 11.64
C SER A 658 -57.37 -44.59 12.56
N ILE A 659 -56.16 -44.10 12.27
CA ILE A 659 -55.63 -42.86 12.86
C ILE A 659 -55.82 -41.71 11.87
N THR A 660 -56.15 -40.53 12.38
CA THR A 660 -56.19 -39.28 11.62
C THR A 660 -55.36 -38.23 12.36
N ALA A 661 -54.35 -37.66 11.71
CA ALA A 661 -53.65 -36.48 12.22
C ALA A 661 -54.47 -35.22 11.91
N THR A 662 -54.72 -34.40 12.93
CA THR A 662 -55.59 -33.22 12.86
C THR A 662 -54.83 -31.91 12.94
N LEU A 663 -53.63 -31.94 13.53
CA LEU A 663 -52.68 -30.81 13.57
C LEU A 663 -51.25 -31.36 13.68
N ILE A 664 -50.29 -30.68 13.03
CA ILE A 664 -48.85 -30.84 13.34
C ILE A 664 -48.27 -29.48 13.73
N SER A 665 -47.36 -29.47 14.69
CA SER A 665 -46.70 -28.26 15.20
C SER A 665 -45.22 -28.48 15.43
N SER A 666 -44.38 -27.53 15.05
CA SER A 666 -42.93 -27.59 15.28
C SER A 666 -42.57 -27.25 16.73
N ALA A 667 -41.38 -27.65 17.19
CA ALA A 667 -40.80 -27.16 18.45
C ALA A 667 -40.63 -25.62 18.52
N SER A 668 -40.64 -24.93 17.37
CA SER A 668 -40.66 -23.46 17.28
C SER A 668 -42.08 -22.85 17.33
N GLY A 669 -43.12 -23.66 17.51
CA GLY A 669 -44.50 -23.21 17.69
C GLY A 669 -45.31 -23.04 16.40
N CYS A 670 -44.71 -23.22 15.23
CA CYS A 670 -45.42 -23.08 13.95
C CYS A 670 -46.36 -24.27 13.73
N THR A 671 -47.65 -23.98 13.62
CA THR A 671 -48.71 -24.98 13.44
C THR A 671 -49.16 -25.05 11.99
N SER A 672 -49.45 -26.26 11.50
CA SER A 672 -50.14 -26.46 10.22
C SER A 672 -51.52 -25.78 10.19
N LEU A 673 -52.10 -25.66 9.00
CA LEU A 673 -53.56 -25.56 8.89
C LEU A 673 -54.22 -26.86 9.43
N PRO A 674 -55.52 -26.86 9.77
CA PRO A 674 -56.21 -28.07 10.23
C PRO A 674 -56.15 -29.20 9.18
N LEU A 675 -55.57 -30.33 9.57
CA LEU A 675 -55.30 -31.49 8.72
C LEU A 675 -56.41 -32.55 8.84
N ALA A 676 -56.40 -33.50 7.89
CA ALA A 676 -57.25 -34.69 7.90
C ALA A 676 -56.54 -35.94 7.35
N VAL A 677 -55.20 -35.97 7.43
CA VAL A 677 -54.37 -37.05 6.88
C VAL A 677 -54.61 -38.33 7.68
N THR A 678 -54.95 -39.44 7.01
CA THR A 678 -55.40 -40.66 7.69
C THR A 678 -54.82 -41.94 7.11
N THR A 679 -54.60 -42.92 7.99
CA THR A 679 -54.15 -44.27 7.64
C THR A 679 -54.79 -45.31 8.58
N SER A 680 -54.73 -46.60 8.24
CA SER A 680 -55.46 -47.65 8.96
C SER A 680 -54.69 -48.96 9.10
N PHE A 681 -54.81 -49.59 10.27
CA PHE A 681 -54.13 -50.83 10.68
C PHE A 681 -55.09 -51.78 11.40
N GLU A 682 -54.78 -53.07 11.45
CA GLU A 682 -55.55 -54.06 12.22
C GLU A 682 -54.94 -54.25 13.63
N VAL A 683 -55.78 -54.26 14.68
CA VAL A 683 -55.37 -54.68 16.02
C VAL A 683 -55.62 -56.18 16.20
N ASN A 684 -54.53 -56.95 16.20
CA ASN A 684 -54.54 -58.42 16.21
C ASN A 684 -54.63 -59.03 17.62
N PRO A 685 -55.39 -60.13 17.82
CA PRO A 685 -55.45 -60.81 19.12
C PRO A 685 -54.14 -61.52 19.48
N LEU A 686 -53.77 -61.47 20.77
CA LEU A 686 -52.70 -62.32 21.32
C LEU A 686 -53.14 -63.81 21.34
N PRO A 687 -52.22 -64.78 21.14
CA PRO A 687 -52.55 -66.20 21.23
C PRO A 687 -52.95 -66.60 22.66
N ASN A 688 -54.08 -67.30 22.82
CA ASN A 688 -54.53 -67.73 24.14
C ASN A 688 -53.92 -69.08 24.54
N ALA A 689 -52.71 -69.05 25.09
CA ALA A 689 -51.98 -70.20 25.63
C ALA A 689 -52.50 -70.72 26.99
N THR A 690 -53.64 -70.24 27.49
CA THR A 690 -54.17 -70.65 28.80
C THR A 690 -54.52 -72.14 28.80
N GLY A 691 -53.91 -72.91 29.71
CA GLY A 691 -54.17 -74.35 29.85
C GLY A 691 -53.27 -75.24 28.98
N VAL A 692 -52.28 -74.68 28.27
CA VAL A 692 -51.19 -75.47 27.67
C VAL A 692 -50.49 -76.28 28.76
N THR A 693 -50.29 -77.56 28.47
CA THR A 693 -49.45 -78.50 29.23
C THR A 693 -48.46 -79.16 28.28
N VAL A 694 -47.29 -79.50 28.80
CA VAL A 694 -46.26 -80.27 28.07
C VAL A 694 -45.93 -81.54 28.85
N THR A 695 -45.68 -82.63 28.14
CA THR A 695 -45.21 -83.90 28.73
C THR A 695 -44.20 -84.58 27.82
N ALA A 696 -43.18 -85.18 28.43
CA ALA A 696 -42.19 -86.03 27.79
C ALA A 696 -42.09 -87.38 28.53
N THR A 697 -41.32 -88.33 27.99
CA THR A 697 -41.01 -89.62 28.63
C THR A 697 -39.50 -89.83 28.72
N ASP A 698 -39.06 -90.61 29.70
CA ASP A 698 -37.66 -91.04 29.82
C ASP A 698 -37.22 -91.85 28.58
N VAL A 699 -35.96 -91.72 28.18
CA VAL A 699 -35.36 -92.39 27.01
C VAL A 699 -33.91 -92.82 27.28
N CYS A 700 -33.33 -93.66 26.43
CA CYS A 700 -31.89 -93.95 26.47
C CYS A 700 -31.07 -92.86 25.75
N LEU A 701 -29.82 -92.65 26.15
CA LEU A 701 -28.90 -91.74 25.46
C LEU A 701 -28.69 -92.20 24.00
N GLY A 702 -29.02 -91.33 23.04
CA GLY A 702 -29.02 -91.65 21.61
C GLY A 702 -30.40 -91.90 21.00
N GLU A 703 -31.48 -91.85 21.78
CA GLU A 703 -32.86 -91.86 21.29
C GLU A 703 -33.46 -90.44 21.19
N GLN A 704 -34.50 -90.28 20.36
CA GLN A 704 -35.24 -89.02 20.22
C GLN A 704 -36.30 -88.87 21.31
N VAL A 705 -36.52 -87.64 21.81
CA VAL A 705 -37.56 -87.34 22.80
C VAL A 705 -38.74 -86.65 22.13
N ILE A 706 -39.94 -87.23 22.26
CA ILE A 706 -41.17 -86.61 21.78
C ILE A 706 -41.80 -85.81 22.92
N VAL A 707 -41.87 -84.49 22.77
CA VAL A 707 -42.56 -83.59 23.70
C VAL A 707 -43.95 -83.31 23.15
N THR A 708 -44.99 -83.68 23.88
CA THR A 708 -46.38 -83.46 23.45
C THR A 708 -46.97 -82.22 24.12
N LEU A 709 -47.47 -81.28 23.31
CA LEU A 709 -48.24 -80.13 23.77
C LEU A 709 -49.72 -80.51 23.79
N SER A 710 -50.43 -80.20 24.87
CA SER A 710 -51.87 -80.48 24.98
C SER A 710 -52.62 -79.43 25.81
N GLY A 711 -53.95 -79.45 25.78
CA GLY A 711 -54.80 -78.55 26.59
C GLY A 711 -54.99 -77.14 26.01
N ALA A 712 -54.28 -76.80 24.92
CA ALA A 712 -54.23 -75.49 24.28
C ALA A 712 -55.50 -75.12 23.47
N SER A 713 -56.67 -75.53 23.96
CA SER A 713 -57.97 -75.48 23.28
C SER A 713 -58.52 -74.08 22.97
N ALA A 714 -57.85 -73.03 23.43
CA ALA A 714 -58.14 -71.64 23.11
C ALA A 714 -57.24 -71.05 22.01
N LEU A 715 -56.23 -71.80 21.53
CA LEU A 715 -55.51 -71.50 20.30
C LEU A 715 -56.34 -71.91 19.07
N GLN A 716 -56.13 -71.21 17.97
CA GLN A 716 -56.75 -71.54 16.68
C GLN A 716 -55.95 -72.65 15.98
N ASN A 717 -56.54 -73.26 14.95
CA ASN A 717 -55.79 -74.19 14.10
C ASN A 717 -54.91 -73.39 13.14
N ASN A 718 -53.63 -73.21 13.48
CA ASN A 718 -52.65 -72.50 12.67
C ASN A 718 -51.23 -73.04 12.91
N THR A 719 -50.29 -72.62 12.07
CA THR A 719 -48.86 -72.74 12.35
C THR A 719 -48.45 -71.68 13.37
N TYR A 720 -47.70 -72.09 14.40
CA TYR A 720 -47.13 -71.21 15.42
C TYR A 720 -45.62 -71.40 15.47
N LEU A 721 -44.85 -70.32 15.67
CA LEU A 721 -43.44 -70.43 16.04
C LEU A 721 -43.37 -70.68 17.55
N ILE A 722 -42.86 -71.86 17.92
CA ILE A 722 -42.78 -72.31 19.31
C ILE A 722 -41.35 -72.14 19.80
N SER A 723 -41.14 -71.27 20.78
CA SER A 723 -39.83 -71.08 21.40
C SER A 723 -39.73 -71.84 22.72
N TYR A 724 -38.69 -72.67 22.86
CA TYR A 724 -38.45 -73.49 24.04
C TYR A 724 -36.96 -73.56 24.40
N GLN A 725 -36.65 -73.98 25.62
CA GLN A 725 -35.29 -74.28 26.05
C GLN A 725 -35.22 -75.62 26.76
N ILE A 726 -34.12 -76.35 26.52
CA ILE A 726 -33.75 -77.57 27.23
C ILE A 726 -32.68 -77.21 28.27
N THR A 727 -32.83 -77.68 29.49
CA THR A 727 -31.89 -77.41 30.60
C THR A 727 -31.67 -78.66 31.45
N GLY A 728 -30.66 -78.68 32.32
CA GLY A 728 -30.31 -79.85 33.14
C GLY A 728 -29.08 -80.59 32.60
N ALA A 729 -29.16 -81.91 32.45
CA ALA A 729 -28.04 -82.76 32.05
C ALA A 729 -27.42 -82.41 30.69
N THR A 730 -28.23 -81.91 29.75
CA THR A 730 -27.74 -81.04 28.67
C THR A 730 -28.53 -79.73 28.70
N THR A 731 -27.91 -78.63 28.26
CA THR A 731 -28.56 -77.31 28.16
C THR A 731 -28.43 -76.80 26.74
N SER A 732 -29.54 -76.38 26.13
CA SER A 732 -29.59 -75.77 24.80
C SER A 732 -29.61 -74.25 24.89
N GLU A 733 -29.33 -73.59 23.76
CA GLU A 733 -29.85 -72.24 23.51
C GLU A 733 -31.39 -72.29 23.37
N ILE A 734 -32.04 -71.14 23.22
CA ILE A 734 -33.48 -71.14 22.91
C ILE A 734 -33.65 -71.66 21.47
N ILE A 735 -34.41 -72.74 21.32
CA ILE A 735 -34.76 -73.32 20.02
C ILE A 735 -36.16 -72.81 19.67
N SER A 736 -36.34 -72.36 18.43
CA SER A 736 -37.62 -71.91 17.90
C SER A 736 -37.93 -72.67 16.61
N GLU A 737 -39.08 -73.34 16.55
CA GLU A 737 -39.50 -74.11 15.37
C GLU A 737 -40.98 -73.91 15.04
N ASN A 738 -41.34 -74.04 13.76
CA ASN A 738 -42.72 -73.93 13.30
C ASN A 738 -43.51 -75.22 13.60
N VAL A 739 -44.57 -75.11 14.39
CA VAL A 739 -45.41 -76.23 14.81
C VAL A 739 -46.88 -75.95 14.49
N ASP A 740 -47.51 -76.87 13.77
CA ASP A 740 -48.95 -76.82 13.50
C ASP A 740 -49.74 -77.28 14.73
N ILE A 741 -50.42 -76.35 15.41
CA ILE A 741 -51.31 -76.68 16.53
C ILE A 741 -52.69 -77.01 15.96
N THR A 742 -53.18 -78.23 16.21
CA THR A 742 -54.48 -78.70 15.72
C THR A 742 -55.36 -79.14 16.89
N ASN A 743 -56.52 -78.50 17.03
CA ASN A 743 -57.49 -78.70 18.11
C ASN A 743 -56.88 -78.56 19.53
N GLY A 744 -55.87 -77.69 19.68
CA GLY A 744 -55.19 -77.44 20.95
C GLY A 744 -54.15 -78.51 21.36
N ALA A 745 -53.62 -79.28 20.41
CA ALA A 745 -52.53 -80.23 20.63
C ALA A 745 -51.49 -80.18 19.50
N ALA A 746 -50.25 -80.56 19.83
CA ALA A 746 -49.13 -80.69 18.90
C ALA A 746 -48.04 -81.63 19.46
N SER A 747 -46.99 -81.89 18.68
CA SER A 747 -45.80 -82.63 19.16
C SER A 747 -44.53 -82.06 18.56
N ILE A 748 -43.51 -81.91 19.39
CA ILE A 748 -42.15 -81.50 19.04
C ILE A 748 -41.24 -82.74 19.17
N VAL A 749 -40.29 -82.90 18.25
CA VAL A 749 -39.36 -84.05 18.22
C VAL A 749 -37.94 -83.54 18.46
N LEU A 750 -37.45 -83.75 19.68
CA LEU A 750 -36.09 -83.39 20.06
C LEU A 750 -35.12 -84.43 19.48
N ASP A 751 -34.20 -83.98 18.64
CA ASP A 751 -33.19 -84.83 18.04
C ASP A 751 -32.25 -85.44 19.10
N ALA A 752 -31.90 -86.72 18.94
CA ALA A 752 -31.05 -87.45 19.86
C ALA A 752 -29.68 -86.78 20.10
N ASN A 753 -29.14 -86.08 19.09
CA ASN A 753 -27.85 -85.38 19.19
C ASN A 753 -27.90 -84.14 20.11
N ILE A 754 -29.09 -83.68 20.53
CA ILE A 754 -29.23 -82.62 21.53
C ILE A 754 -28.77 -83.11 22.90
N PHE A 755 -28.88 -84.41 23.19
CA PHE A 755 -28.49 -84.98 24.47
C PHE A 755 -27.06 -85.50 24.41
N THR A 756 -26.13 -84.79 25.04
CA THR A 756 -24.68 -85.11 25.00
C THR A 756 -24.18 -85.82 26.26
N ALA A 757 -25.02 -85.89 27.29
CA ALA A 757 -24.79 -86.63 28.53
C ALA A 757 -26.12 -87.12 29.11
N GLY A 758 -26.09 -88.27 29.78
CA GLY A 758 -27.25 -88.79 30.52
C GLY A 758 -27.53 -88.03 31.82
N GLY A 759 -28.80 -87.90 32.17
CA GLY A 759 -29.30 -87.33 33.42
C GLY A 759 -30.70 -86.70 33.27
N ILE A 760 -31.16 -86.07 34.35
CA ILE A 760 -32.44 -85.34 34.37
C ILE A 760 -32.33 -84.10 33.49
N THR A 761 -33.31 -83.93 32.59
CA THR A 761 -33.38 -82.86 31.60
C THR A 761 -34.79 -82.26 31.62
N THR A 762 -34.89 -80.94 31.57
CA THR A 762 -36.14 -80.17 31.64
C THR A 762 -36.37 -79.46 30.31
N PHE A 763 -37.50 -79.74 29.65
CA PHE A 763 -38.03 -78.93 28.55
C PHE A 763 -38.90 -77.81 29.14
N SER A 764 -38.60 -76.57 28.79
CA SER A 764 -39.39 -75.38 29.19
C SER A 764 -39.93 -74.67 27.96
N LEU A 765 -41.25 -74.52 27.87
CA LEU A 765 -41.92 -73.73 26.85
C LEU A 765 -41.86 -72.24 27.24
N LEU A 766 -41.42 -71.38 26.34
CA LEU A 766 -41.15 -69.96 26.62
C LEU A 766 -42.13 -69.01 25.92
N ASP A 767 -42.43 -69.27 24.65
CA ASP A 767 -43.36 -68.48 23.83
C ASP A 767 -44.10 -69.33 22.79
N ILE A 768 -45.28 -68.86 22.40
CA ILE A 768 -46.09 -69.34 21.27
C ILE A 768 -46.45 -68.09 20.43
N GLN A 769 -45.80 -67.93 19.28
CA GLN A 769 -46.04 -66.82 18.36
C GLN A 769 -46.93 -67.25 17.19
N ASN A 770 -47.93 -66.45 16.83
CA ASN A 770 -48.79 -66.70 15.66
C ASN A 770 -48.12 -66.20 14.38
N GLU A 771 -47.66 -67.11 13.52
CA GLU A 771 -46.96 -66.80 12.26
C GLU A 771 -47.73 -65.88 11.31
N THR A 772 -49.07 -65.82 11.43
CA THR A 772 -49.92 -64.98 10.56
C THR A 772 -50.09 -63.55 11.08
N SER A 773 -49.93 -63.31 12.39
CA SER A 773 -50.19 -61.99 13.00
C SER A 773 -49.02 -61.42 13.80
N GLY A 774 -47.88 -62.13 13.89
CA GLY A 774 -46.71 -61.74 14.66
C GLY A 774 -46.89 -61.76 16.19
N CYS A 775 -48.12 -61.84 16.69
CA CYS A 775 -48.41 -61.74 18.12
C CYS A 775 -47.99 -62.98 18.92
N SER A 776 -47.32 -62.74 20.05
CA SER A 776 -46.76 -63.76 20.94
C SER A 776 -47.54 -63.94 22.23
N ALA A 777 -47.50 -65.15 22.78
CA ALA A 777 -48.01 -65.49 24.10
C ALA A 777 -46.82 -65.80 25.02
N THR A 778 -46.12 -64.75 25.45
CA THR A 778 -44.86 -64.88 26.20
C THR A 778 -45.08 -65.30 27.66
N ASN A 779 -43.99 -65.66 28.35
CA ASN A 779 -43.95 -65.95 29.78
C ASN A 779 -44.76 -67.21 30.20
N LEU A 780 -44.73 -68.26 29.39
CA LEU A 780 -45.46 -69.51 29.59
C LEU A 780 -44.91 -70.42 30.72
N GLY A 781 -44.24 -69.86 31.73
CA GLY A 781 -43.40 -70.55 32.72
C GLY A 781 -44.08 -71.55 33.68
N ALA A 782 -45.34 -71.93 33.43
CA ALA A 782 -45.99 -73.09 34.03
C ALA A 782 -45.96 -74.35 33.12
N ALA A 783 -45.57 -74.20 31.85
CA ALA A 783 -45.50 -75.26 30.85
C ALA A 783 -44.07 -75.80 30.70
N PHE A 784 -43.64 -76.62 31.66
CA PHE A 784 -42.38 -77.37 31.59
C PHE A 784 -42.61 -78.85 31.92
N THR A 785 -41.67 -79.71 31.50
CA THR A 785 -41.66 -81.14 31.83
C THR A 785 -40.23 -81.62 32.04
N ASP A 786 -40.02 -82.38 33.11
CA ASP A 786 -38.77 -83.10 33.37
C ASP A 786 -38.86 -84.50 32.75
N PHE A 787 -37.73 -85.01 32.27
CA PHE A 787 -37.53 -86.39 31.81
C PHE A 787 -36.06 -86.81 32.03
N SER A 788 -35.80 -88.11 32.08
CA SER A 788 -34.45 -88.68 32.22
C SER A 788 -33.94 -89.20 30.88
N VAL A 789 -32.73 -88.79 30.51
CA VAL A 789 -31.95 -89.45 29.46
C VAL A 789 -30.97 -90.40 30.15
N GLU A 790 -31.10 -91.72 29.98
CA GLU A 790 -30.25 -92.68 30.71
C GLU A 790 -28.99 -93.09 29.93
N ASP A 791 -27.83 -93.00 30.59
CA ASP A 791 -26.56 -93.58 30.13
C ASP A 791 -25.91 -94.42 31.26
N PRO A 792 -26.01 -95.76 31.22
CA PRO A 792 -25.35 -96.64 32.18
C PRO A 792 -23.82 -96.51 32.18
N ALA A 793 -23.24 -96.10 33.32
CA ALA A 793 -21.80 -95.89 33.45
C ALA A 793 -20.96 -97.15 33.10
N MET A 794 -19.86 -96.93 32.36
CA MET A 794 -18.96 -97.97 31.87
C MET A 794 -18.42 -98.87 33.02
N PRO A 795 -18.36 -100.21 32.83
CA PRO A 795 -17.76 -101.12 33.80
C PRO A 795 -16.26 -100.87 34.06
N SER A 796 -15.75 -101.41 35.16
CA SER A 796 -14.35 -101.29 35.60
C SER A 796 -13.66 -102.66 35.75
N LEU A 797 -12.38 -102.75 35.42
CA LEU A 797 -11.58 -103.97 35.52
C LEU A 797 -10.74 -103.99 36.82
N GLY A 798 -10.63 -105.15 37.46
CA GLY A 798 -9.70 -105.37 38.56
C GLY A 798 -8.21 -105.36 38.14
N THR A 799 -7.31 -105.15 39.11
CA THR A 799 -5.86 -105.22 38.88
C THR A 799 -5.47 -106.59 38.30
N ASN A 800 -4.74 -106.59 37.17
CA ASN A 800 -4.38 -107.77 36.38
C ASN A 800 -5.57 -108.58 35.83
N GLY A 801 -6.79 -108.03 35.80
CA GLY A 801 -8.02 -108.76 35.42
C GLY A 801 -8.11 -109.25 33.96
N GLY A 802 -7.12 -108.93 33.11
CA GLY A 802 -6.97 -109.46 31.75
C GLY A 802 -5.87 -110.53 31.61
N VAL A 803 -5.20 -110.94 32.70
CA VAL A 803 -4.09 -111.90 32.69
C VAL A 803 -4.55 -113.26 33.20
N PHE A 804 -4.27 -114.31 32.43
CA PHE A 804 -4.67 -115.69 32.68
C PHE A 804 -3.52 -116.66 32.32
N CYS A 805 -3.66 -117.94 32.65
CA CYS A 805 -2.76 -118.98 32.17
C CYS A 805 -3.42 -119.82 31.06
N ILE A 806 -2.78 -119.92 29.89
CA ILE A 806 -3.27 -120.74 28.76
C ILE A 806 -3.51 -122.22 29.12
N ASN A 807 -2.80 -122.76 30.11
CA ASN A 807 -2.93 -124.17 30.50
C ASN A 807 -4.23 -124.48 31.26
N ASP A 808 -4.91 -123.45 31.79
CA ASP A 808 -6.18 -123.60 32.54
C ASP A 808 -7.43 -123.54 31.64
N ASN A 809 -7.26 -123.27 30.33
CA ASN A 809 -8.33 -123.06 29.35
C ASN A 809 -9.34 -121.95 29.74
N PRO A 810 -8.89 -120.73 30.07
CA PRO A 810 -9.75 -119.64 30.55
C PRO A 810 -10.80 -119.23 29.51
N THR A 811 -11.94 -118.70 29.99
CA THR A 811 -13.11 -118.33 29.19
C THR A 811 -13.56 -116.88 29.45
N VAL A 812 -14.51 -116.40 28.65
CA VAL A 812 -15.14 -115.09 28.86
C VAL A 812 -15.81 -114.98 30.24
N THR A 813 -16.31 -116.08 30.83
CA THR A 813 -16.82 -116.09 32.21
C THR A 813 -15.73 -115.70 33.23
N ASP A 814 -14.49 -116.16 33.02
CA ASP A 814 -13.35 -115.87 33.89
C ASP A 814 -12.87 -114.42 33.74
N LEU A 815 -13.09 -113.81 32.56
CA LEU A 815 -12.90 -112.38 32.32
C LEU A 815 -14.01 -111.52 32.93
N GLU A 816 -15.28 -111.90 32.75
CA GLU A 816 -16.45 -111.22 33.32
C GLU A 816 -16.39 -111.21 34.87
N ALA A 817 -15.85 -112.28 35.48
CA ALA A 817 -15.61 -112.35 36.93
C ALA A 817 -14.60 -111.31 37.46
N ASN A 818 -13.76 -110.74 36.60
CA ASN A 818 -12.80 -109.68 36.95
C ASN A 818 -13.34 -108.25 36.76
N VAL A 819 -14.62 -108.11 36.36
CA VAL A 819 -15.27 -106.83 36.07
C VAL A 819 -16.25 -106.42 37.16
N SER A 820 -16.33 -105.12 37.45
CA SER A 820 -17.28 -104.51 38.39
C SER A 820 -18.12 -103.44 37.71
N SER A 821 -19.44 -103.53 37.91
CA SER A 821 -20.47 -102.63 37.36
C SER A 821 -21.62 -102.46 38.37
N SER A 822 -22.35 -101.34 38.28
CA SER A 822 -23.62 -101.13 39.03
C SER A 822 -24.83 -101.75 38.33
N PHE A 823 -24.65 -102.21 37.09
CA PHE A 823 -25.66 -102.76 36.20
C PHE A 823 -25.24 -104.15 35.70
N ASN A 824 -26.12 -104.86 34.99
CA ASN A 824 -25.74 -106.11 34.32
C ASN A 824 -24.68 -105.82 33.25
N ILE A 825 -23.82 -106.81 32.96
CA ILE A 825 -22.76 -106.69 31.94
C ILE A 825 -23.03 -107.58 30.74
N ILE A 826 -22.58 -107.14 29.56
CA ILE A 826 -22.66 -107.89 28.30
C ILE A 826 -21.32 -107.77 27.57
N THR A 827 -20.70 -108.90 27.25
CA THR A 827 -19.43 -108.94 26.51
C THR A 827 -19.64 -109.02 24.99
N TYR A 828 -18.90 -108.19 24.25
CA TYR A 828 -18.93 -108.06 22.79
C TYR A 828 -17.56 -108.28 22.16
N ASP A 829 -17.56 -108.64 20.87
CA ASP A 829 -16.35 -108.77 20.02
C ASP A 829 -15.82 -107.43 19.47
N ALA A 830 -16.56 -106.32 19.66
CA ALA A 830 -16.21 -104.99 19.16
C ALA A 830 -16.56 -103.84 20.12
N ALA A 831 -15.79 -102.76 20.03
CA ALA A 831 -15.94 -101.54 20.84
C ALA A 831 -17.32 -100.88 20.70
N SER A 832 -17.92 -100.99 19.51
CA SER A 832 -19.30 -100.60 19.22
C SER A 832 -19.88 -101.57 18.18
N GLY A 833 -21.20 -101.80 18.23
CA GLY A 833 -21.83 -102.85 17.44
C GLY A 833 -21.35 -104.25 17.85
N GLY A 834 -20.92 -105.06 16.89
CA GLY A 834 -20.38 -106.39 17.14
C GLY A 834 -21.41 -107.46 17.52
N SER A 835 -20.92 -108.66 17.84
CA SER A 835 -21.69 -109.79 18.34
C SER A 835 -21.51 -109.93 19.85
N VAL A 836 -22.57 -110.33 20.56
CA VAL A 836 -22.45 -110.77 21.96
C VAL A 836 -21.65 -112.07 22.00
N VAL A 837 -20.58 -112.10 22.79
CA VAL A 837 -19.71 -113.26 22.95
C VAL A 837 -20.29 -114.16 24.04
N SER A 838 -20.36 -115.48 23.80
CA SER A 838 -20.82 -116.41 24.83
C SER A 838 -19.85 -116.42 26.02
N PRO A 839 -20.31 -116.36 27.28
CA PRO A 839 -19.46 -116.52 28.46
C PRO A 839 -18.64 -117.83 28.46
N THR A 840 -19.09 -118.85 27.73
CA THR A 840 -18.36 -120.14 27.56
C THR A 840 -17.28 -120.11 26.48
N THR A 841 -17.03 -118.97 25.83
CA THR A 841 -16.02 -118.87 24.76
C THR A 841 -14.62 -118.87 25.37
N PRO A 842 -13.70 -119.74 24.93
CA PRO A 842 -12.31 -119.69 25.37
C PRO A 842 -11.66 -118.34 25.02
N LEU A 843 -10.84 -117.81 25.92
CA LEU A 843 -10.04 -116.62 25.65
C LEU A 843 -8.95 -116.95 24.63
N MET A 844 -8.60 -115.96 23.82
CA MET A 844 -7.54 -116.06 22.81
C MET A 844 -6.42 -115.05 23.08
N GLU A 845 -5.19 -115.52 22.96
CA GLU A 845 -3.96 -114.73 23.17
C GLU A 845 -3.96 -113.43 22.35
N ASN A 846 -3.72 -112.29 23.02
CA ASN A 846 -3.79 -110.92 22.47
C ASN A 846 -5.14 -110.53 21.82
N THR A 847 -6.25 -111.16 22.21
CA THR A 847 -7.60 -110.78 21.72
C THR A 847 -8.28 -109.82 22.70
N THR A 848 -8.91 -108.76 22.17
CA THR A 848 -9.65 -107.77 22.96
C THR A 848 -11.14 -108.06 22.98
N TYR A 849 -11.73 -108.04 24.16
CA TYR A 849 -13.16 -108.17 24.44
C TYR A 849 -13.69 -106.84 24.98
N TYR A 850 -14.96 -106.54 24.73
CA TYR A 850 -15.56 -105.22 25.03
C TYR A 850 -16.83 -105.36 25.86
N ILE A 851 -16.82 -104.85 27.09
CA ILE A 851 -17.82 -105.18 28.10
C ILE A 851 -18.69 -103.95 28.40
N ALA A 852 -19.97 -104.02 28.03
CA ALA A 852 -20.96 -102.96 28.23
C ALA A 852 -21.66 -103.10 29.59
N ALA A 853 -22.27 -102.01 30.07
CA ALA A 853 -23.25 -102.01 31.16
C ALA A 853 -24.67 -101.90 30.60
N GLN A 854 -25.65 -102.61 31.15
CA GLN A 854 -27.06 -102.52 30.73
C GLN A 854 -28.02 -102.48 31.93
N ASN A 855 -28.89 -101.47 31.96
CA ASN A 855 -30.00 -101.41 32.90
C ASN A 855 -31.19 -102.25 32.38
N THR A 856 -31.49 -103.37 33.04
CA THR A 856 -32.61 -104.24 32.64
C THR A 856 -34.00 -103.76 33.08
N ALA A 857 -34.12 -102.61 33.74
CA ALA A 857 -35.40 -101.99 34.06
C ALA A 857 -35.92 -101.09 32.92
N THR A 858 -35.02 -100.39 32.23
CA THR A 858 -35.31 -99.46 31.12
C THR A 858 -34.89 -100.02 29.75
N GLY A 859 -33.89 -100.90 29.71
CA GLY A 859 -33.33 -101.50 28.50
C GLY A 859 -32.05 -100.83 27.99
N CYS A 860 -31.68 -99.67 28.54
CA CYS A 860 -30.54 -98.89 28.07
C CYS A 860 -29.21 -99.63 28.26
N GLU A 861 -28.36 -99.61 27.23
CA GLU A 861 -26.95 -99.99 27.29
C GLU A 861 -26.09 -98.72 27.38
N GLY A 862 -25.00 -98.77 28.15
CA GLY A 862 -24.06 -97.67 28.33
C GLY A 862 -23.35 -97.29 27.04
N SER A 863 -23.17 -95.99 26.82
CA SER A 863 -22.52 -95.40 25.64
C SER A 863 -21.06 -95.83 25.43
N GLN A 864 -20.43 -96.40 26.45
CA GLN A 864 -19.02 -96.81 26.46
C GLN A 864 -18.84 -98.23 26.99
N ARG A 865 -17.97 -99.00 26.33
CA ARG A 865 -17.63 -100.39 26.68
C ARG A 865 -16.19 -100.50 27.18
N LEU A 866 -16.01 -101.22 28.28
CA LEU A 866 -14.72 -101.55 28.86
C LEU A 866 -13.95 -102.51 27.93
N ALA A 867 -12.86 -102.03 27.32
CA ALA A 867 -11.99 -102.86 26.48
C ALA A 867 -10.95 -103.62 27.34
N VAL A 868 -10.86 -104.94 27.17
CA VAL A 868 -9.89 -105.79 27.88
C VAL A 868 -9.21 -106.75 26.90
N THR A 869 -7.89 -106.63 26.76
CA THR A 869 -7.08 -107.60 25.99
C THR A 869 -6.65 -108.76 26.89
N ALA A 870 -6.88 -109.98 26.43
CA ALA A 870 -6.48 -111.20 27.14
C ALA A 870 -5.00 -111.55 26.90
N ASP A 871 -4.25 -111.65 27.98
CA ASP A 871 -2.88 -112.17 28.06
C ASP A 871 -2.93 -113.57 28.69
N LEU A 872 -2.53 -114.61 27.96
CA LEU A 872 -2.55 -115.99 28.43
C LEU A 872 -1.16 -116.52 28.83
N SER A 873 -0.15 -115.63 28.89
CA SER A 873 1.23 -115.96 29.24
C SER A 873 1.46 -116.17 30.75
N GLY A 874 0.48 -115.82 31.59
CA GLY A 874 0.54 -115.82 33.06
C GLY A 874 0.56 -117.20 33.74
N CYS A 875 1.34 -118.15 33.22
CA CYS A 875 1.48 -119.51 33.75
C CYS A 875 2.73 -119.69 34.62
N ASP A 876 2.57 -120.34 35.78
CA ASP A 876 3.68 -120.64 36.71
C ASP A 876 4.78 -121.55 36.13
N SER A 877 4.47 -122.40 35.13
CA SER A 877 5.46 -123.30 34.52
C SER A 877 5.03 -123.90 33.19
N VAL A 878 5.99 -124.53 32.50
CA VAL A 878 5.83 -125.24 31.21
C VAL A 878 6.16 -126.72 31.35
N PHE A 879 5.35 -127.57 30.71
CA PHE A 879 5.54 -129.03 30.65
C PHE A 879 6.73 -129.42 29.75
N ILE A 880 7.53 -130.39 30.21
CA ILE A 880 8.68 -130.92 29.49
C ILE A 880 8.73 -132.45 29.72
N PRO A 881 8.73 -133.29 28.66
CA PRO A 881 8.76 -134.75 28.80
C PRO A 881 10.14 -135.30 29.18
N ASP A 882 10.18 -136.54 29.69
CA ASP A 882 11.43 -137.26 30.04
C ASP A 882 12.07 -138.04 28.86
N GLY A 883 11.33 -138.21 27.75
CA GLY A 883 11.76 -139.02 26.61
C GLY A 883 10.80 -138.95 25.44
N PHE A 884 11.28 -139.32 24.26
CA PHE A 884 10.52 -139.30 23.00
C PHE A 884 11.08 -140.34 22.02
N SER A 885 10.27 -140.73 21.03
CA SER A 885 10.50 -141.90 20.18
C SER A 885 10.29 -141.54 18.69
N PRO A 886 11.33 -141.07 17.98
CA PRO A 886 11.22 -140.75 16.55
C PRO A 886 11.20 -142.02 15.69
N ASN A 887 10.07 -142.72 15.70
CA ASN A 887 9.81 -143.96 14.97
C ASN A 887 8.90 -143.74 13.73
N GLY A 888 8.23 -142.61 13.61
CA GLY A 888 7.29 -142.26 12.55
C GLY A 888 5.84 -142.70 12.76
N ASP A 889 5.41 -143.00 13.99
CA ASP A 889 4.00 -143.33 14.29
C ASP A 889 3.11 -142.11 14.61
N GLY A 890 3.71 -140.91 14.72
CA GLY A 890 3.02 -139.65 15.02
C GLY A 890 2.90 -139.32 16.51
N ILE A 891 3.39 -140.16 17.42
CA ILE A 891 3.23 -140.00 18.87
C ILE A 891 4.61 -139.85 19.53
N ASN A 892 4.91 -138.63 20.01
CA ASN A 892 6.22 -138.27 20.56
C ASN A 892 7.39 -138.45 19.56
N ASP A 893 7.16 -138.20 18.26
CA ASP A 893 8.23 -138.18 17.24
C ASP A 893 9.25 -137.03 17.45
N VAL A 894 8.93 -136.05 18.30
CA VAL A 894 9.78 -134.90 18.63
C VAL A 894 9.77 -134.60 20.14
N PHE A 895 10.82 -133.93 20.61
CA PHE A 895 10.92 -133.42 21.98
C PHE A 895 10.12 -132.10 22.13
N GLU A 896 8.80 -132.24 22.18
CA GLU A 896 7.84 -131.14 22.31
C GLU A 896 7.70 -130.64 23.75
N MET A 897 7.54 -129.33 23.91
CA MET A 897 7.31 -128.64 25.19
C MET A 897 6.05 -127.79 25.04
N GLN A 898 4.95 -128.26 25.61
CA GLN A 898 3.62 -127.70 25.36
C GLN A 898 3.54 -126.23 25.80
N ASN A 899 2.97 -125.39 24.93
CA ASN A 899 2.74 -123.95 25.14
C ASN A 899 3.99 -123.10 25.45
N ILE A 900 5.21 -123.64 25.30
CA ILE A 900 6.46 -122.89 25.59
C ILE A 900 6.59 -121.61 24.75
N ASN A 901 6.06 -121.61 23.52
CA ASN A 901 6.08 -120.47 22.62
C ASN A 901 5.22 -119.27 23.08
N ILE A 902 4.30 -119.49 24.03
CA ILE A 902 3.37 -118.47 24.55
C ILE A 902 3.80 -118.01 25.94
N VAL A 903 4.17 -118.94 26.82
CA VAL A 903 4.67 -118.61 28.18
C VAL A 903 6.11 -118.06 28.14
N TYR A 904 6.95 -118.57 27.23
CA TYR A 904 8.36 -118.19 27.11
C TYR A 904 8.81 -118.06 25.64
N PRO A 905 8.24 -117.11 24.85
CA PRO A 905 8.48 -117.01 23.40
C PRO A 905 9.95 -116.91 22.97
N ASN A 906 10.82 -116.38 23.84
CA ASN A 906 12.25 -116.17 23.57
C ASN A 906 13.15 -117.35 23.97
N TYR A 907 12.60 -118.52 24.32
CA TYR A 907 13.40 -119.64 24.83
C TYR A 907 14.44 -120.16 23.82
N THR A 908 15.57 -120.64 24.35
CA THR A 908 16.60 -121.36 23.60
C THR A 908 16.89 -122.70 24.25
N ILE A 909 17.16 -123.73 23.44
CA ILE A 909 17.47 -125.09 23.88
C ILE A 909 18.76 -125.61 23.24
N GLU A 910 19.65 -126.17 24.07
CA GLU A 910 20.86 -126.87 23.64
C GLU A 910 20.83 -128.32 24.12
N ILE A 911 21.21 -129.26 23.25
CA ILE A 911 21.14 -130.70 23.53
C ILE A 911 22.50 -131.36 23.26
N PHE A 912 22.94 -132.17 24.23
CA PHE A 912 24.29 -132.70 24.36
C PHE A 912 24.27 -134.23 24.40
N ASN A 913 25.24 -134.87 23.75
CA ASN A 913 25.44 -136.32 23.87
C ASN A 913 26.19 -136.70 25.16
N ARG A 914 26.27 -138.01 25.46
CA ARG A 914 26.95 -138.58 26.64
C ARG A 914 28.44 -138.19 26.82
N ASN A 915 29.09 -137.62 25.82
CA ASN A 915 30.48 -137.15 25.89
C ASN A 915 30.57 -135.62 26.12
N GLY A 916 29.45 -134.93 26.36
CA GLY A 916 29.39 -133.48 26.55
C GLY A 916 29.44 -132.64 25.27
N ALA A 917 29.38 -133.26 24.09
CA ALA A 917 29.36 -132.51 22.82
C ALA A 917 27.93 -132.14 22.42
N VAL A 918 27.72 -130.87 22.07
CA VAL A 918 26.46 -130.37 21.50
C VAL A 918 26.14 -131.12 20.20
N VAL A 919 24.93 -131.66 20.11
CA VAL A 919 24.41 -132.32 18.90
C VAL A 919 23.29 -131.52 18.23
N PHE A 920 22.48 -130.79 19.02
CA PHE A 920 21.43 -129.92 18.54
C PHE A 920 21.44 -128.58 19.31
N LYS A 921 21.15 -127.48 18.60
CA LYS A 921 20.73 -126.21 19.19
C LYS A 921 19.47 -125.72 18.49
N GLY A 922 18.56 -125.12 19.26
CA GLY A 922 17.31 -124.59 18.75
C GLY A 922 16.67 -123.52 19.65
N ASP A 923 15.52 -123.08 19.19
CA ASP A 923 14.63 -122.03 19.70
C ASP A 923 13.25 -122.22 19.02
N ALA A 924 12.29 -121.34 19.31
CA ALA A 924 10.93 -121.38 18.76
C ALA A 924 10.89 -121.45 17.21
N SER A 925 11.87 -120.87 16.50
CA SER A 925 11.92 -120.86 15.03
C SER A 925 12.47 -122.16 14.43
N THR A 926 13.29 -122.91 15.18
CA THR A 926 13.89 -124.16 14.71
C THR A 926 12.99 -125.39 14.83
N GLY A 927 11.91 -125.29 15.61
CA GLY A 927 11.03 -126.40 15.95
C GLY A 927 11.63 -127.40 16.95
N PHE A 928 10.81 -128.38 17.35
CA PHE A 928 11.17 -129.37 18.35
C PHE A 928 12.15 -130.44 17.83
N TRP A 929 12.97 -130.99 18.73
CA TRP A 929 14.08 -131.86 18.35
C TRP A 929 13.60 -133.29 18.01
N ASN A 930 13.87 -133.74 16.78
CA ASN A 930 13.45 -135.04 16.23
C ASN A 930 14.51 -136.17 16.34
N GLY A 931 15.49 -136.03 17.23
CA GLY A 931 16.59 -136.99 17.37
C GLY A 931 17.64 -136.93 16.27
N GLN A 932 17.66 -135.88 15.44
CA GLN A 932 18.76 -135.61 14.49
C GLN A 932 19.70 -134.52 15.01
N ALA A 933 20.98 -134.60 14.65
CA ALA A 933 21.99 -133.60 14.98
C ALA A 933 22.01 -132.48 13.93
N ASN A 934 21.80 -131.23 14.35
CA ASN A 934 22.02 -130.05 13.50
C ASN A 934 23.43 -129.43 13.69
N ARG A 935 24.32 -130.06 14.49
CA ARG A 935 25.72 -129.65 14.72
C ARG A 935 26.77 -130.78 14.50
N SER A 936 26.43 -131.84 13.76
CA SER A 936 27.38 -132.93 13.44
C SER A 936 28.52 -132.49 12.50
N ARG A 937 29.70 -133.12 12.62
CA ARG A 937 30.89 -132.85 11.77
C ARG A 937 31.41 -134.05 10.98
N LEU A 938 30.78 -135.23 11.06
CA LEU A 938 31.33 -136.49 10.55
C LEU A 938 30.33 -137.32 9.71
N GLY A 939 29.64 -136.68 8.76
CA GLY A 939 28.96 -137.40 7.66
C GLY A 939 27.71 -138.20 8.01
N GLY A 940 27.09 -137.96 9.17
CA GLY A 940 25.82 -138.55 9.57
C GLY A 940 25.10 -137.70 10.62
N ASN A 941 23.77 -137.58 10.48
CA ASN A 941 22.94 -136.71 11.33
C ASN A 941 21.99 -137.48 12.26
N THR A 942 21.57 -138.70 11.94
CA THR A 942 20.73 -139.51 12.85
C THR A 942 21.53 -139.90 14.09
N LEU A 943 21.01 -139.60 15.27
CA LEU A 943 21.65 -139.92 16.54
C LEU A 943 21.20 -141.29 17.07
N PRO A 944 22.08 -142.07 17.73
CA PRO A 944 21.75 -143.38 18.27
C PRO A 944 20.88 -143.28 19.54
N ASN A 945 20.08 -144.32 19.80
CA ASN A 945 19.27 -144.43 21.02
C ASN A 945 20.15 -144.29 22.28
N GLY A 946 19.63 -143.58 23.28
CA GLY A 946 20.38 -143.29 24.50
C GLY A 946 19.87 -142.07 25.26
N VAL A 947 20.51 -141.78 26.38
CA VAL A 947 20.25 -140.56 27.16
C VAL A 947 21.05 -139.40 26.57
N TYR A 948 20.36 -138.30 26.32
CA TYR A 948 20.91 -137.00 25.98
C TYR A 948 20.59 -136.02 27.11
N PHE A 949 21.35 -134.93 27.21
CA PHE A 949 21.15 -133.90 28.21
C PHE A 949 20.72 -132.61 27.51
N TYR A 950 19.79 -131.86 28.11
CA TYR A 950 19.34 -130.57 27.58
C TYR A 950 19.59 -129.44 28.57
N ILE A 951 19.77 -128.24 28.03
CA ILE A 951 19.73 -126.97 28.77
C ILE A 951 18.74 -126.07 28.05
N ILE A 952 17.74 -125.56 28.77
CA ILE A 952 16.76 -124.59 28.27
C ILE A 952 16.98 -123.28 29.02
N ASN A 953 17.18 -122.18 28.27
CA ASN A 953 17.17 -120.84 28.82
C ASN A 953 15.87 -120.18 28.36
N TYR A 954 15.02 -119.76 29.29
CA TYR A 954 13.70 -119.17 28.96
C TYR A 954 13.80 -117.73 28.43
N ASN A 955 14.86 -117.01 28.80
CA ASN A 955 15.20 -115.67 28.33
C ASN A 955 14.12 -114.59 28.59
N ASP A 956 13.28 -114.83 29.59
CA ASP A 956 12.28 -113.92 30.17
C ASP A 956 12.88 -112.93 31.19
N GLY A 957 14.14 -113.13 31.58
CA GLY A 957 14.85 -112.33 32.57
C GLY A 957 14.57 -112.71 34.03
N GLN A 958 13.69 -113.69 34.29
CA GLN A 958 13.27 -114.09 35.64
C GLN A 958 13.46 -115.60 35.88
N THR A 959 13.05 -116.44 34.94
CA THR A 959 13.08 -117.89 35.07
C THR A 959 14.49 -118.43 34.78
N SER A 960 15.13 -118.98 35.81
CA SER A 960 16.49 -119.52 35.70
C SER A 960 16.59 -120.71 34.72
N PRO A 961 17.71 -120.87 33.98
CA PRO A 961 17.87 -121.95 33.01
C PRO A 961 17.69 -123.35 33.59
N LYS A 962 16.85 -124.17 32.94
CA LYS A 962 16.50 -125.51 33.36
C LYS A 962 17.38 -126.55 32.63
N GLN A 963 18.15 -127.31 33.40
CA GLN A 963 18.94 -128.43 32.90
C GLN A 963 18.21 -129.75 33.15
N GLY A 964 18.33 -130.69 32.21
CA GLY A 964 17.67 -131.98 32.34
C GLY A 964 18.27 -133.06 31.42
N LYS A 965 17.57 -134.19 31.38
CA LYS A 965 17.91 -135.33 30.52
C LYS A 965 16.67 -135.72 29.71
N VAL A 966 16.89 -136.26 28.53
CA VAL A 966 15.85 -136.80 27.66
C VAL A 966 16.32 -138.14 27.10
N TYR A 967 15.46 -139.15 27.12
CA TYR A 967 15.74 -140.43 26.48
C TYR A 967 15.26 -140.43 25.03
N LEU A 968 16.19 -140.69 24.10
CA LEU A 968 15.91 -140.88 22.67
C LEU A 968 15.82 -142.38 22.39
N ASN A 969 14.66 -142.85 21.90
CA ASN A 969 14.46 -144.26 21.58
C ASN A 969 13.76 -144.48 20.23
N ARG A 970 14.54 -144.84 19.20
CA ARG A 970 14.06 -145.25 17.87
C ARG A 970 13.75 -146.74 17.81
#